data_AF-A0A832T4G9-F1
#
_entry.id   AF-A0A832T4G9-F1
#
_cell.length_a   1.000
_cell.length_b   1.000
_cell.length_c   1.000
_cell.angle_alpha   90.00
_cell.angle_beta   90.00
_cell.angle_gamma   90.00
#
_symmetry.space_group_name_H-M   'P 1'
#
loop_
_entity.id
_entity.type
_entity.pdbx_description
1 polymer ?
#
loop_
_entity_poly.entity_id
_entity_poly.type
_entity_poly.pdbx_seq_one_letter_code
_entity_poly.pdbx_strand_id
1 'polypeptide(L)'
;MEKYVYSFKEADYRNKKLFGGKGASLIQMTQLGLRVPPGFIITTEACKKFYEPRRREISELEGILLKNPPPEVRDEVIKKLHAIIDSLDLPGEIWSQVVSYMRELEKETGKRFGDPENPLLVSVRSGAAVSMPGMMDTVLNLGLNDETVKGLAKQTGNEWFAYDAYRRFLQMFGKIVLSIDEKLFSTAWEEIKRKYGVKDDPDVQLEGLKEAVERFKEIIVRARGGFPQDPWEQLKLAIKAVFRSWMSPRAIFYRIIEKITPDIADCTAVNVVTMVFGNAGWDSGTGVVFSRDVATGENKLYGEFLPVAQGEDVVAGIRTPMDIEEFRKRFPHLYEELYQGVKLLEKVNKDVQDVEFTVERGKLYFLQTRNAKMTALARVKTAVDMAKEGIITKEEALLMVSPDHVLQLLYPRIDPKAKATLVAQGLPASPGAVSGQVVFHPDDAVRWAAQGKRVILARVETKPDDVHGFYAAVGVLTSRGGMTSHAAVVARAIGKPAVVGAESIEIHEEEKYLKVGTHVIREGDWITIDGHTGNVYIGVVPTIEAELIPELEELLRWADEIRRLGVRANADLPEDAAIARKFGAQGIGLLRIERMFRKPERLELLRRIILAESPEERRPHLEALYKMLKNDFKEVFKIMDGLPVVVRLIDPPLHEFLPKPEEILEQIYQRKMRGDDASELEKLYRRVKALQEANPMLGHRGVRVGVTHPDFYYYLNKAILEAAAELKKEGFNPVVEIMIPQVSDVREIIYVKEKAIIPALKDVEASTGVKLDVKIGTMIETVRACLTIDEIAKHVDFISFGTNDLTQAVFSFSRDDAENKFIPQYLDLKILDADPFETIDIKGVGKLVEYAAKTAKEVNPSIEVGVCGEHGGDPKSIYFFHNKVDYVSASPFRVPLARLSAAQAAIINRQNPHY
;
A
#
# COMPACT_ATOMS: atom_id res chain seq x y z
N MET A 1 -11.28 -31.04 -33.42
CA MET A 1 -10.22 -30.03 -33.55
C MET A 1 -10.34 -29.08 -32.39
N GLU A 2 -9.24 -28.82 -31.69
CA GLU A 2 -9.19 -27.76 -30.68
C GLU A 2 -9.27 -26.38 -31.35
N LYS A 3 -10.01 -25.46 -30.73
CA LYS A 3 -10.26 -24.12 -31.26
C LYS A 3 -9.36 -23.12 -30.55
N TYR A 4 -8.50 -22.46 -31.34
CA TYR A 4 -7.44 -21.58 -30.87
C TYR A 4 -7.68 -20.10 -31.21
N VAL A 5 -8.58 -19.83 -32.16
CA VAL A 5 -8.92 -18.48 -32.64
C VAL A 5 -10.42 -18.25 -32.50
N TYR A 6 -10.79 -17.05 -32.06
CA TYR A 6 -12.19 -16.65 -31.84
C TYR A 6 -12.43 -15.22 -32.32
N SER A 7 -13.56 -14.98 -32.97
CA SER A 7 -14.03 -13.62 -33.23
C SER A 7 -14.53 -12.96 -31.94
N PHE A 8 -14.57 -11.62 -31.91
CA PHE A 8 -15.14 -10.88 -30.77
C PHE A 8 -16.63 -11.17 -30.53
N LYS A 9 -17.36 -11.64 -31.56
CA LYS A 9 -18.81 -11.90 -31.46
C LYS A 9 -19.12 -13.21 -30.73
N GLU A 10 -18.26 -14.22 -30.88
CA GLU A 10 -18.52 -15.58 -30.37
C GLU A 10 -17.77 -15.93 -29.07
N ALA A 11 -16.75 -15.16 -28.70
CA ALA A 11 -15.95 -15.43 -27.52
C ALA A 11 -16.68 -15.04 -26.22
N ASP A 12 -16.32 -15.66 -25.09
CA ASP A 12 -16.84 -15.29 -23.77
C ASP A 12 -15.90 -14.31 -23.06
N TYR A 13 -16.30 -13.04 -22.95
CA TYR A 13 -15.50 -11.99 -22.31
C TYR A 13 -15.17 -12.28 -20.84
N ARG A 14 -15.91 -13.17 -20.17
CA ARG A 14 -15.64 -13.53 -18.77
C ARG A 14 -14.39 -14.40 -18.64
N ASN A 15 -14.00 -15.11 -19.70
CA ASN A 15 -12.82 -15.97 -19.70
C ASN A 15 -11.52 -15.19 -19.98
N LYS A 16 -11.16 -14.29 -19.06
CA LYS A 16 -9.92 -13.49 -19.13
C LYS A 16 -8.66 -14.35 -19.17
N LYS A 17 -8.69 -15.56 -18.59
CA LYS A 17 -7.56 -16.50 -18.64
C LYS A 17 -7.27 -17.00 -20.05
N LEU A 18 -8.31 -17.22 -20.86
CA LEU A 18 -8.18 -17.69 -22.24
C LEU A 18 -7.92 -16.56 -23.24
N PHE A 19 -8.62 -15.43 -23.08
CA PHE A 19 -8.62 -14.34 -24.06
C PHE A 19 -7.72 -13.15 -23.69
N GLY A 20 -7.17 -13.15 -22.48
CA GLY A 20 -6.46 -11.99 -21.92
C GLY A 20 -7.41 -10.86 -21.52
N GLY A 21 -6.93 -9.94 -20.68
CA GLY A 21 -7.70 -8.79 -20.21
C GLY A 21 -8.11 -7.84 -21.34
N LYS A 22 -7.20 -7.57 -22.28
CA LYS A 22 -7.51 -6.73 -23.46
C LYS A 22 -8.51 -7.40 -24.40
N GLY A 23 -8.31 -8.68 -24.69
CA GLY A 23 -9.24 -9.43 -25.54
C GLY A 23 -10.63 -9.50 -24.93
N ALA A 24 -10.73 -9.82 -23.63
CA ALA A 24 -11.97 -9.77 -22.88
C ALA A 24 -12.68 -8.40 -23.00
N SER A 25 -11.93 -7.28 -22.91
CA SER A 25 -12.52 -5.94 -23.07
C SER A 25 -13.11 -5.71 -24.47
N LEU A 26 -12.42 -6.15 -25.53
CA LEU A 26 -12.88 -6.02 -26.92
C LEU A 26 -14.13 -6.86 -27.19
N ILE A 27 -14.15 -8.11 -26.68
CA ILE A 27 -15.30 -9.01 -26.75
C ILE A 27 -16.50 -8.36 -26.04
N GLN A 28 -16.30 -7.89 -24.80
CA GLN A 28 -17.36 -7.29 -24.00
C GLN A 28 -17.97 -6.08 -24.71
N MET A 29 -17.15 -5.13 -25.15
CA MET A 29 -17.62 -3.93 -25.85
C MET A 29 -18.37 -4.29 -27.14
N THR A 30 -17.88 -5.27 -27.90
CA THR A 30 -18.55 -5.76 -29.13
C THR A 30 -19.92 -6.35 -28.82
N GLN A 31 -20.02 -7.20 -27.78
CA GLN A 31 -21.29 -7.84 -27.38
C GLN A 31 -22.28 -6.87 -26.74
N LEU A 32 -21.81 -5.77 -26.17
CA LEU A 32 -22.64 -4.66 -25.68
C LEU A 32 -23.14 -3.75 -26.81
N GLY A 33 -22.76 -4.00 -28.07
CA GLY A 33 -23.17 -3.20 -29.21
C GLY A 33 -22.39 -1.89 -29.39
N LEU A 34 -21.29 -1.70 -28.67
CA LEU A 34 -20.39 -0.57 -28.88
C LEU A 34 -19.62 -0.76 -30.18
N ARG A 35 -19.30 0.34 -30.88
CA ARG A 35 -18.56 0.28 -32.14
C ARG A 35 -17.09 -0.04 -31.86
N VAL A 36 -16.74 -1.32 -31.83
CA VAL A 36 -15.36 -1.81 -31.75
C VAL A 36 -14.86 -2.12 -33.17
N PRO A 37 -13.61 -1.80 -33.53
CA PRO A 37 -13.06 -2.23 -34.81
C PRO A 37 -13.07 -3.77 -34.91
N PRO A 38 -13.58 -4.35 -36.01
CA PRO A 38 -13.67 -5.80 -36.16
C PRO A 38 -12.30 -6.48 -36.02
N GLY A 39 -12.29 -7.68 -35.44
CA GLY A 39 -11.08 -8.43 -35.18
C GLY A 39 -11.35 -9.80 -34.54
N PHE A 40 -10.25 -10.48 -34.21
CA PHE A 40 -10.27 -11.79 -33.59
C PHE A 40 -9.09 -11.96 -32.61
N ILE A 41 -9.19 -12.99 -31.78
CA ILE A 41 -8.25 -13.29 -30.70
C ILE A 41 -7.66 -14.67 -30.93
N ILE A 42 -6.34 -14.76 -30.83
CA ILE A 42 -5.59 -16.00 -30.72
C ILE A 42 -5.34 -16.23 -29.23
N THR A 43 -5.84 -17.34 -28.71
CA THR A 43 -5.94 -17.62 -27.26
C THR A 43 -4.60 -17.80 -26.55
N THR A 44 -4.60 -17.74 -25.22
CA THR A 44 -3.44 -18.12 -24.39
C THR A 44 -3.05 -19.59 -24.57
N GLU A 45 -4.02 -20.48 -24.83
CA GLU A 45 -3.77 -21.90 -25.14
C GLU A 45 -2.99 -22.06 -26.46
N ALA A 46 -3.24 -21.21 -27.46
CA ALA A 46 -2.43 -21.18 -28.68
C ALA A 46 -0.96 -20.81 -28.41
N CYS A 47 -0.72 -19.90 -27.46
CA CYS A 47 0.63 -19.56 -27.00
C CYS A 47 1.30 -20.74 -26.28
N LYS A 48 0.54 -21.50 -25.46
CA LYS A 48 1.06 -22.73 -24.82
C LYS A 48 1.41 -23.78 -25.86
N LYS A 49 0.54 -23.97 -26.85
CA LYS A 49 0.76 -24.89 -27.98
C LYS A 49 1.99 -24.50 -28.79
N PHE A 50 2.22 -23.21 -29.01
CA PHE A 50 3.43 -22.71 -29.65
C PHE A 50 4.71 -23.10 -28.88
N TYR A 51 4.68 -23.10 -27.55
CA TYR A 51 5.81 -23.52 -26.72
C TYR A 51 5.95 -25.03 -26.53
N GLU A 52 4.91 -25.81 -26.79
CA GLU A 52 4.86 -27.26 -26.54
C GLU A 52 6.08 -28.04 -27.06
N PRO A 53 6.59 -27.81 -28.29
CA PRO A 53 7.71 -28.59 -28.83
C PRO A 53 9.00 -28.53 -28.00
N ARG A 54 9.19 -27.46 -27.23
CA ARG A 54 10.38 -27.21 -26.39
C ARG A 54 10.00 -26.89 -24.94
N ARG A 55 8.78 -27.23 -24.49
CA ARG A 55 8.24 -26.78 -23.20
C ARG A 55 9.10 -27.20 -22.02
N ARG A 56 9.69 -28.39 -22.07
CA ARG A 56 10.58 -28.91 -21.02
C ARG A 56 11.81 -28.02 -20.84
N GLU A 57 12.53 -27.74 -21.92
CA GLU A 57 13.72 -26.88 -21.92
C GLU A 57 13.37 -25.45 -21.45
N ILE A 58 12.23 -24.92 -21.92
CA ILE A 58 11.73 -23.60 -21.51
C ILE A 58 11.44 -23.56 -19.99
N SER A 59 10.79 -24.60 -19.47
CA SER A 59 10.40 -24.66 -18.05
C SER A 59 11.61 -24.82 -17.13
N GLU A 60 12.65 -25.55 -17.56
CA GLU A 60 13.91 -25.68 -16.83
C GLU A 60 14.63 -24.32 -16.72
N LEU A 61 14.71 -23.56 -17.82
CA LEU A 61 15.30 -22.22 -17.84
C LEU A 61 14.48 -21.20 -17.04
N GLU A 62 13.14 -21.24 -17.15
CA GLU A 62 12.26 -20.40 -16.35
C GLU A 62 12.38 -20.71 -14.85
N GLY A 63 12.50 -21.99 -14.48
CA GLY A 63 12.75 -22.41 -13.09
C GLY A 63 14.06 -21.88 -12.51
N ILE A 64 15.08 -21.66 -13.33
CA ILE A 64 16.32 -20.99 -12.92
C ILE A 64 16.06 -19.49 -12.70
N LEU A 65 15.37 -18.81 -13.62
CA LEU A 65 15.05 -17.38 -13.52
C LEU A 65 14.16 -17.06 -12.31
N LEU A 66 13.20 -17.93 -11.98
CA LEU A 66 12.32 -17.79 -10.82
C LEU A 66 13.07 -17.83 -9.47
N LYS A 67 14.29 -18.39 -9.44
CA LYS A 67 15.17 -18.37 -8.26
C LYS A 67 15.97 -17.07 -8.12
N ASN A 68 15.72 -16.10 -9.00
CA ASN A 68 16.41 -14.81 -9.06
C ASN A 68 17.95 -14.94 -9.01
N PRO A 69 18.56 -15.60 -10.03
CA PRO A 69 19.99 -15.84 -10.05
C PRO A 69 20.77 -14.54 -10.27
N PRO A 70 22.09 -14.51 -9.99
CA PRO A 70 22.95 -13.36 -10.27
C PRO A 70 22.83 -12.89 -11.73
N PRO A 71 23.04 -11.59 -12.02
CA PRO A 71 22.84 -11.00 -13.34
C PRO A 71 23.54 -11.75 -14.47
N GLU A 72 24.76 -12.24 -14.26
CA GLU A 72 25.53 -12.93 -15.31
C GLU A 72 24.87 -14.25 -15.73
N VAL A 73 24.42 -15.04 -14.76
CA VAL A 73 23.71 -16.30 -14.98
C VAL A 73 22.34 -16.03 -15.60
N ARG A 74 21.65 -15.00 -15.10
CA ARG A 74 20.35 -14.59 -15.60
C ARG A 74 20.40 -14.24 -17.09
N ASP A 75 21.37 -13.42 -17.49
CA ASP A 75 21.50 -12.92 -18.86
C ASP A 75 21.87 -14.06 -19.84
N GLU A 76 22.68 -15.02 -19.40
CA GLU A 76 23.00 -16.23 -20.17
C GLU A 76 21.76 -17.13 -20.36
N VAL A 77 20.99 -17.36 -19.30
CA VAL A 77 19.75 -18.15 -19.32
C VAL A 77 18.71 -17.51 -20.24
N ILE A 78 18.56 -16.18 -20.16
CA ILE A 78 17.69 -15.40 -21.06
C ILE A 78 18.11 -15.59 -22.52
N LYS A 79 19.41 -15.48 -22.83
CA LYS A 79 19.90 -15.63 -24.20
C LYS A 79 19.60 -17.01 -24.77
N LYS A 80 19.76 -18.07 -23.96
CA LYS A 80 19.40 -19.45 -24.34
C LYS A 80 17.89 -19.59 -24.56
N LEU A 81 17.08 -19.02 -23.66
CA LEU A 81 15.63 -19.04 -23.76
C LEU A 81 15.14 -18.38 -25.06
N HIS A 82 15.71 -17.23 -25.41
CA HIS A 82 15.36 -16.52 -26.65
C HIS A 82 15.75 -17.32 -27.90
N ALA A 83 16.94 -17.92 -27.92
CA ALA A 83 17.37 -18.76 -29.04
C ALA A 83 16.42 -19.95 -29.27
N ILE A 84 15.94 -20.58 -28.19
CA ILE A 84 14.95 -21.66 -28.28
C ILE A 84 13.64 -21.13 -28.86
N ILE A 85 13.12 -20.02 -28.33
CA ILE A 85 11.83 -19.48 -28.75
C ILE A 85 11.86 -18.98 -30.19
N ASP A 86 12.96 -18.34 -30.61
CA ASP A 86 13.14 -17.88 -31.99
C ASP A 86 13.19 -19.05 -32.99
N SER A 87 13.60 -20.25 -32.55
CA SER A 87 13.59 -21.47 -33.37
C SER A 87 12.20 -22.12 -33.53
N LEU A 88 11.20 -21.69 -32.75
CA LEU A 88 9.86 -22.25 -32.80
C LEU A 88 9.07 -21.68 -33.99
N ASP A 89 8.20 -22.50 -34.56
CA ASP A 89 7.28 -22.09 -35.61
C ASP A 89 5.82 -22.19 -35.17
N LEU A 90 4.99 -21.35 -35.77
CA LEU A 90 3.57 -21.33 -35.48
C LEU A 90 2.92 -22.65 -35.97
N PRO A 91 2.25 -23.41 -35.09
CA PRO A 91 1.58 -24.65 -35.47
C PRO A 91 0.60 -24.47 -36.64
N GLY A 92 0.62 -25.40 -37.59
CA GLY A 92 -0.18 -25.31 -38.82
C GLY A 92 -1.70 -25.22 -38.57
N GLU A 93 -2.18 -25.87 -37.50
CA GLU A 93 -3.59 -25.83 -37.08
C GLU A 93 -4.04 -24.46 -36.52
N ILE A 94 -3.11 -23.71 -35.91
CA ILE A 94 -3.37 -22.34 -35.44
C ILE A 94 -3.36 -21.40 -36.65
N TRP A 95 -2.36 -21.56 -37.53
CA TRP A 95 -2.24 -20.73 -38.73
C TRP A 95 -3.44 -20.87 -39.67
N SER A 96 -3.96 -22.08 -39.89
CA SER A 96 -5.14 -22.30 -40.73
C SER A 96 -6.38 -21.59 -40.17
N GLN A 97 -6.56 -21.59 -38.84
CA GLN A 97 -7.62 -20.82 -38.18
C GLN A 97 -7.41 -19.31 -38.35
N VAL A 98 -6.19 -18.80 -38.12
CA VAL A 98 -5.87 -17.37 -38.33
C VAL A 98 -6.20 -16.94 -39.77
N VAL A 99 -5.83 -17.74 -40.77
CA VAL A 99 -6.17 -17.46 -42.17
C VAL A 99 -7.69 -17.41 -42.38
N SER A 100 -8.44 -18.37 -41.82
CA SER A 100 -9.90 -18.39 -41.92
C SER A 100 -10.53 -17.10 -41.35
N TYR A 101 -10.14 -16.70 -40.13
CA TYR A 101 -10.67 -15.50 -39.49
C TYR A 101 -10.21 -14.19 -40.16
N MET A 102 -9.01 -14.15 -40.74
CA MET A 102 -8.59 -13.02 -41.58
C MET A 102 -9.48 -12.91 -42.83
N ARG A 103 -9.84 -14.02 -43.48
CA ARG A 103 -10.77 -14.00 -44.63
C ARG A 103 -12.18 -13.56 -44.24
N GLU A 104 -12.63 -13.91 -43.04
CA GLU A 104 -13.89 -13.38 -42.50
C GLU A 104 -13.80 -11.87 -42.24
N LEU A 105 -12.67 -11.40 -41.71
CA LEU A 105 -12.41 -9.98 -41.48
C LEU A 105 -12.39 -9.17 -42.80
N GLU A 106 -11.81 -9.72 -43.86
CA GLU A 106 -11.88 -9.13 -45.21
C GLU A 106 -13.34 -8.97 -45.69
N LYS A 107 -14.17 -10.00 -45.48
CA LYS A 107 -15.60 -9.95 -45.84
C LYS A 107 -16.36 -8.92 -45.03
N GLU A 108 -16.11 -8.84 -43.71
CA GLU A 108 -16.80 -7.91 -42.81
C GLU A 108 -16.41 -6.45 -43.09
N THR A 109 -15.14 -6.19 -43.40
CA THR A 109 -14.64 -4.83 -43.65
C THR A 109 -14.84 -4.37 -45.10
N GLY A 110 -15.04 -5.29 -46.04
CA GLY A 110 -15.05 -5.01 -47.48
C GLY A 110 -13.67 -4.64 -48.04
N LYS A 111 -12.61 -4.80 -47.25
CA LYS A 111 -11.20 -4.55 -47.61
C LYS A 111 -10.47 -5.88 -47.77
N ARG A 112 -9.33 -5.89 -48.47
CA ARG A 112 -8.53 -7.10 -48.69
C ARG A 112 -7.13 -6.94 -48.12
N PHE A 113 -6.64 -7.97 -47.42
CA PHE A 113 -5.34 -7.97 -46.77
C PHE A 113 -4.24 -8.13 -47.84
N GLY A 114 -3.45 -7.06 -48.03
CA GLY A 114 -2.44 -6.96 -49.08
C GLY A 114 -2.92 -6.43 -50.43
N ASP A 115 -4.15 -5.92 -50.52
CA ASP A 115 -4.67 -5.30 -51.74
C ASP A 115 -4.05 -3.91 -51.97
N PRO A 116 -3.44 -3.65 -53.13
CA PRO A 116 -2.77 -2.38 -53.42
C PRO A 116 -3.72 -1.20 -53.59
N GLU A 117 -5.01 -1.43 -53.85
CA GLU A 117 -6.01 -0.39 -54.06
C GLU A 117 -6.87 -0.15 -52.82
N ASN A 118 -7.33 -1.23 -52.17
CA ASN A 118 -8.19 -1.17 -51.00
C ASN A 118 -7.64 -1.99 -49.80
N PRO A 119 -6.48 -1.62 -49.25
CA PRO A 119 -5.79 -2.42 -48.24
C PRO A 119 -6.57 -2.50 -46.92
N LEU A 120 -6.66 -3.72 -46.39
CA LEU A 120 -6.97 -3.99 -44.98
C LEU A 120 -5.68 -3.90 -44.17
N LEU A 121 -5.64 -3.03 -43.17
CA LEU A 121 -4.54 -2.91 -42.21
C LEU A 121 -5.03 -3.35 -40.83
N VAL A 122 -4.16 -4.03 -40.09
CA VAL A 122 -4.49 -4.56 -38.76
C VAL A 122 -3.43 -4.14 -37.73
N SER A 123 -3.83 -4.10 -36.46
CA SER A 123 -2.91 -4.09 -35.33
C SER A 123 -2.83 -5.48 -34.71
N VAL A 124 -1.65 -5.83 -34.22
CA VAL A 124 -1.39 -7.07 -33.48
C VAL A 124 -0.96 -6.69 -32.08
N ARG A 125 -1.80 -7.00 -31.10
CA ARG A 125 -1.66 -6.55 -29.70
C ARG A 125 -1.65 -7.73 -28.74
N SER A 126 -0.63 -7.82 -27.89
CA SER A 126 -0.60 -8.76 -26.77
C SER A 126 -1.69 -8.50 -25.74
N GLY A 127 -2.18 -9.55 -25.06
CA GLY A 127 -3.03 -9.43 -23.88
C GLY A 127 -2.90 -10.64 -22.95
N ALA A 128 -2.24 -10.48 -21.81
CA ALA A 128 -2.26 -11.45 -20.73
C ALA A 128 -3.54 -11.33 -19.90
N ALA A 129 -3.84 -12.33 -19.05
CA ALA A 129 -5.01 -12.31 -18.17
C ALA A 129 -5.02 -11.14 -17.18
N VAL A 130 -3.83 -10.69 -16.78
CA VAL A 130 -3.60 -9.52 -15.92
C VAL A 130 -2.90 -8.40 -16.70
N SER A 131 -3.07 -7.17 -16.22
CA SER A 131 -2.45 -6.00 -16.85
C SER A 131 -0.95 -5.98 -16.60
N MET A 132 -0.14 -5.93 -17.67
CA MET A 132 1.32 -5.75 -17.61
C MET A 132 1.73 -4.53 -18.46
N PRO A 133 1.56 -3.29 -17.94
CA PRO A 133 1.76 -2.06 -18.72
C PRO A 133 3.21 -1.92 -19.22
N GLY A 134 3.39 -1.61 -20.50
CA GLY A 134 4.73 -1.41 -21.11
C GLY A 134 5.58 -2.67 -21.26
N MET A 135 5.08 -3.85 -20.84
CA MET A 135 5.86 -5.09 -20.84
C MET A 135 5.69 -5.93 -22.11
N MET A 136 4.61 -5.72 -22.84
CA MET A 136 4.25 -6.53 -24.00
C MET A 136 4.08 -5.66 -25.25
N ASP A 137 4.45 -6.24 -26.39
CA ASP A 137 4.59 -5.49 -27.64
C ASP A 137 3.27 -5.30 -28.40
N THR A 138 3.19 -4.21 -29.16
CA THR A 138 2.09 -3.88 -30.06
C THR A 138 2.65 -3.46 -31.41
N VAL A 139 2.12 -4.02 -32.48
CA VAL A 139 2.45 -3.64 -33.85
C VAL A 139 1.22 -3.02 -34.49
N LEU A 140 1.33 -1.77 -34.95
CA LEU A 140 0.28 -1.07 -35.67
C LEU A 140 0.55 -1.09 -37.17
N ASN A 141 -0.47 -0.76 -37.98
CA ASN A 141 -0.38 -0.61 -39.45
C ASN A 141 0.14 -1.85 -40.21
N LEU A 142 -0.03 -3.05 -39.64
CA LEU A 142 0.42 -4.29 -40.27
C LEU A 142 -0.37 -4.55 -41.55
N GLY A 143 0.35 -4.86 -42.62
CA GLY A 143 -0.16 -4.98 -43.99
C GLY A 143 0.34 -3.89 -44.93
N LEU A 144 1.04 -2.88 -44.41
CA LEU A 144 1.72 -1.87 -45.23
C LEU A 144 2.95 -2.45 -45.94
N ASN A 145 3.08 -2.11 -47.21
CA ASN A 145 4.17 -2.46 -48.10
C ASN A 145 4.25 -1.41 -49.22
N ASP A 146 5.15 -1.60 -50.18
CA ASP A 146 5.42 -0.61 -51.23
C ASP A 146 4.24 -0.33 -52.16
N GLU A 147 3.29 -1.26 -52.25
CA GLU A 147 2.09 -1.12 -53.05
C GLU A 147 0.87 -0.70 -52.21
N THR A 148 0.66 -1.30 -51.04
CA THR A 148 -0.48 -0.98 -50.17
C THR A 148 -0.40 0.41 -49.54
N VAL A 149 0.79 1.00 -49.41
CA VAL A 149 0.94 2.40 -48.99
C VAL A 149 0.30 3.36 -50.01
N LYS A 150 0.36 3.04 -51.31
CA LYS A 150 -0.29 3.83 -52.37
C LYS A 150 -1.82 3.72 -52.27
N GLY A 151 -2.33 2.52 -52.00
CA GLY A 151 -3.74 2.28 -51.71
C GLY A 151 -4.22 3.05 -50.48
N LEU A 152 -3.42 3.06 -49.40
CA LEU A 152 -3.73 3.85 -48.20
C LEU A 152 -3.75 5.36 -48.51
N ALA A 153 -2.79 5.87 -49.29
CA ALA A 153 -2.76 7.28 -49.71
C ALA A 153 -4.04 7.65 -50.48
N LYS A 154 -4.49 6.78 -51.40
CA LYS A 154 -5.72 6.97 -52.18
C LYS A 154 -6.98 6.89 -51.31
N GLN A 155 -7.08 5.92 -50.41
CA GLN A 155 -8.21 5.78 -49.49
C GLN A 155 -8.33 6.99 -48.55
N THR A 156 -7.19 7.48 -48.06
CA THR A 156 -7.16 8.58 -47.10
C THR A 156 -7.23 9.96 -47.75
N GLY A 157 -6.91 10.05 -49.04
CA GLY A 157 -6.72 11.33 -49.73
C GLY A 157 -5.52 12.11 -49.19
N ASN A 158 -4.61 11.43 -48.47
CA ASN A 158 -3.51 12.04 -47.74
C ASN A 158 -2.26 11.18 -47.88
N GLU A 159 -1.45 11.50 -48.87
CA GLU A 159 -0.20 10.79 -49.17
C GLU A 159 0.82 10.94 -48.04
N TRP A 160 0.88 12.13 -47.42
CA TRP A 160 1.74 12.39 -46.26
C TRP A 160 1.45 11.40 -45.13
N PHE A 161 0.17 11.23 -44.77
CA PHE A 161 -0.25 10.30 -43.73
C PHE A 161 0.14 8.85 -44.06
N ALA A 162 -0.06 8.42 -45.31
CA ALA A 162 0.25 7.04 -45.69
C ALA A 162 1.74 6.71 -45.53
N TYR A 163 2.62 7.63 -45.92
CA TYR A 163 4.07 7.46 -45.73
C TYR A 163 4.50 7.62 -44.27
N ASP A 164 3.84 8.47 -43.48
CA ASP A 164 4.05 8.54 -42.03
C ASP A 164 3.71 7.21 -41.35
N ALA A 165 2.54 6.65 -41.67
CA ALA A 165 2.11 5.34 -41.19
C ALA A 165 3.09 4.24 -41.60
N TYR A 166 3.66 4.33 -42.81
CA TYR A 166 4.60 3.32 -43.31
C TYR A 166 5.96 3.41 -42.64
N ARG A 167 6.55 4.60 -42.45
CA ARG A 167 7.82 4.73 -41.70
C ARG A 167 7.68 4.23 -40.26
N ARG A 168 6.55 4.53 -39.60
CA ARG A 168 6.27 4.10 -38.22
C ARG A 168 6.15 2.59 -38.17
N PHE A 169 5.45 2.00 -39.14
CA PHE A 169 5.36 0.54 -39.26
C PHE A 169 6.73 -0.11 -39.44
N LEU A 170 7.58 0.41 -40.32
CA LEU A 170 8.93 -0.12 -40.53
C LEU A 170 9.77 -0.07 -39.25
N GLN A 171 9.73 1.04 -38.53
CA GLN A 171 10.43 1.21 -37.26
C GLN A 171 9.90 0.24 -36.19
N MET A 172 8.57 0.18 -35.99
CA MET A 172 7.95 -0.69 -35.00
C MET A 172 8.18 -2.16 -35.32
N PHE A 173 7.96 -2.58 -36.57
CA PHE A 173 8.17 -3.95 -37.01
C PHE A 173 9.65 -4.33 -36.93
N GLY A 174 10.55 -3.45 -37.34
CA GLY A 174 11.99 -3.62 -37.21
C GLY A 174 12.42 -3.83 -35.75
N LYS A 175 11.94 -2.99 -34.84
CA LYS A 175 12.25 -3.07 -33.41
C LYS A 175 11.65 -4.32 -32.76
N ILE A 176 10.35 -4.53 -32.91
CA ILE A 176 9.58 -5.51 -32.13
C ILE A 176 9.70 -6.92 -32.72
N VAL A 177 9.47 -7.03 -34.02
CA VAL A 177 9.36 -8.33 -34.70
C VAL A 177 10.74 -8.82 -35.12
N LEU A 178 11.56 -7.93 -35.69
CA LEU A 178 12.89 -8.26 -36.19
C LEU A 178 14.01 -8.05 -35.16
N SER A 179 13.69 -7.55 -33.96
CA SER A 179 14.65 -7.29 -32.87
C SER A 179 15.84 -6.41 -33.29
N ILE A 180 15.60 -5.37 -34.09
CA ILE A 180 16.60 -4.39 -34.51
C ILE A 180 16.67 -3.27 -33.46
N ASP A 181 17.86 -2.76 -33.16
CA ASP A 181 18.03 -1.65 -32.23
C ASP A 181 17.30 -0.40 -32.73
N GLU A 182 16.37 0.11 -31.91
CA GLU A 182 15.57 1.31 -32.18
C GLU A 182 16.44 2.54 -32.45
N LYS A 183 17.64 2.61 -31.83
CA LYS A 183 18.57 3.73 -32.02
C LYS A 183 18.95 3.95 -33.47
N LEU A 184 18.98 2.90 -34.29
CA LEU A 184 19.30 3.01 -35.71
C LEU A 184 18.21 3.80 -36.45
N PHE A 185 16.94 3.53 -36.14
CA PHE A 185 15.80 4.22 -36.73
C PHE A 185 15.67 5.66 -36.21
N SER A 186 15.81 5.87 -34.89
CA SER A 186 15.71 7.21 -34.32
C SER A 186 16.84 8.14 -34.77
N THR A 187 18.08 7.64 -34.85
CA THR A 187 19.21 8.41 -35.38
C THR A 187 18.96 8.79 -36.84
N ALA A 188 18.47 7.85 -37.65
CA ALA A 188 18.13 8.11 -39.04
C ALA A 188 17.02 9.15 -39.20
N TRP A 189 16.01 9.10 -38.33
CA TRP A 189 14.92 10.07 -38.32
C TRP A 189 15.38 11.48 -37.92
N GLU A 190 16.22 11.60 -36.89
CA GLU A 190 16.77 12.89 -36.45
C GLU A 190 17.70 13.53 -37.48
N GLU A 191 18.43 12.73 -38.26
CA GLU A 191 19.20 13.24 -39.40
C GLU A 191 18.31 13.77 -40.51
N ILE A 192 17.19 13.12 -40.79
CA ILE A 192 16.20 13.60 -41.77
C ILE A 192 15.58 14.92 -41.27
N LYS A 193 15.12 14.99 -40.02
CA LYS A 193 14.59 16.23 -39.45
C LYS A 193 15.58 17.39 -39.55
N ARG A 194 16.86 17.15 -39.21
CA ARG A 194 17.94 18.14 -39.37
C ARG A 194 18.15 18.56 -40.83
N LYS A 195 18.13 17.61 -41.78
CA LYS A 195 18.27 17.88 -43.21
C LYS A 195 17.16 18.79 -43.75
N TYR A 196 15.92 18.58 -43.31
CA TYR A 196 14.76 19.39 -43.71
C TYR A 196 14.52 20.61 -42.83
N GLY A 197 15.37 20.86 -41.82
CA GLY A 197 15.32 22.06 -40.98
C GLY A 197 14.11 22.12 -40.03
N VAL A 198 13.51 20.98 -39.70
CA VAL A 198 12.32 20.88 -38.85
C VAL A 198 12.65 20.30 -37.48
N LYS A 199 11.90 20.71 -36.46
CA LYS A 199 12.06 20.21 -35.09
C LYS A 199 11.07 19.12 -34.75
N ASP A 200 9.81 19.31 -35.14
CA ASP A 200 8.70 18.44 -34.80
C ASP A 200 8.39 17.46 -35.94
N ASP A 201 8.00 16.23 -35.58
CA ASP A 201 7.68 15.15 -36.53
C ASP A 201 6.60 15.53 -37.56
N PRO A 202 5.50 16.23 -37.21
CA PRO A 202 4.47 16.62 -38.17
C PRO A 202 4.92 17.62 -39.23
N ASP A 203 6.02 18.33 -38.99
CA ASP A 203 6.51 19.38 -39.91
C ASP A 203 7.37 18.79 -41.05
N VAL A 204 7.78 17.53 -40.94
CA VAL A 204 8.55 16.84 -42.00
C VAL A 204 7.71 16.74 -43.26
N GLN A 205 8.19 17.30 -44.37
CA GLN A 205 7.48 17.25 -45.65
C GLN A 205 7.41 15.82 -46.24
N LEU A 206 6.53 15.61 -47.21
CA LEU A 206 6.29 14.29 -47.83
C LEU A 206 7.59 13.65 -48.37
N GLU A 207 8.46 14.45 -48.96
CA GLU A 207 9.76 14.03 -49.49
C GLU A 207 10.65 13.46 -48.38
N GLY A 208 10.64 14.09 -47.20
CA GLY A 208 11.37 13.60 -46.02
C GLY A 208 10.80 12.29 -45.48
N LEU A 209 9.47 12.10 -45.53
CA LEU A 209 8.84 10.83 -45.14
C LEU A 209 9.18 9.70 -46.11
N LYS A 210 9.16 9.97 -47.43
CA LYS A 210 9.58 8.99 -48.45
C LYS A 210 11.06 8.61 -48.28
N GLU A 211 11.93 9.58 -48.00
CA GLU A 211 13.34 9.34 -47.68
C GLU A 211 13.49 8.49 -46.41
N ALA A 212 12.69 8.73 -45.38
CA ALA A 212 12.71 7.95 -44.14
C ALA A 212 12.31 6.49 -44.37
N VAL A 213 11.28 6.25 -45.18
CA VAL A 213 10.85 4.88 -45.54
C VAL A 213 11.99 4.11 -46.20
N GLU A 214 12.65 4.69 -47.21
CA GLU A 214 13.76 4.02 -47.89
C GLU A 214 14.94 3.78 -46.95
N ARG A 215 15.30 4.77 -46.15
CA ARG A 215 16.40 4.65 -45.18
C ARG A 215 16.10 3.59 -44.11
N PHE A 216 14.86 3.48 -43.66
CA PHE A 216 14.46 2.46 -42.69
C PHE A 216 14.49 1.07 -43.30
N LYS A 217 14.08 0.90 -44.57
CA LYS A 217 14.26 -0.36 -45.30
C LYS A 217 15.74 -0.73 -45.42
N GLU A 218 16.62 0.21 -45.72
CA GLU A 218 18.08 -0.05 -45.78
C GLU A 218 18.62 -0.57 -44.44
N ILE A 219 18.19 0.03 -43.32
CA ILE A 219 18.55 -0.45 -41.98
C ILE A 219 18.11 -1.90 -41.80
N ILE A 220 16.87 -2.21 -42.20
CA ILE A 220 16.32 -3.57 -42.09
C ILE A 220 17.06 -4.55 -43.02
N VAL A 221 17.40 -4.15 -44.25
CA VAL A 221 18.21 -4.95 -45.19
C VAL A 221 19.56 -5.30 -44.58
N ARG A 222 20.28 -4.30 -44.02
CA ARG A 222 21.59 -4.51 -43.41
C ARG A 222 21.52 -5.41 -42.17
N ALA A 223 20.46 -5.32 -41.39
CA ALA A 223 20.33 -6.07 -40.13
C ALA A 223 19.77 -7.49 -40.33
N ARG A 224 18.82 -7.69 -41.26
CA ARG A 224 17.99 -8.89 -41.34
C ARG A 224 17.68 -9.37 -42.77
N GLY A 225 18.28 -8.77 -43.79
CA GLY A 225 18.16 -9.22 -45.19
C GLY A 225 16.97 -8.65 -45.96
N GLY A 226 16.12 -7.84 -45.33
CA GLY A 226 15.05 -7.09 -46.01
C GLY A 226 13.77 -6.99 -45.19
N PHE A 227 12.90 -6.07 -45.60
CA PHE A 227 11.57 -5.93 -45.01
C PHE A 227 10.58 -6.88 -45.75
N PRO A 228 9.80 -7.72 -45.03
CA PRO A 228 8.84 -8.63 -45.66
C PRO A 228 7.72 -7.85 -46.36
N GLN A 229 7.65 -7.95 -47.69
CA GLN A 229 6.65 -7.26 -48.49
C GLN A 229 5.30 -7.99 -48.50
N ASP A 230 5.27 -9.30 -48.22
CA ASP A 230 4.03 -10.08 -48.09
C ASP A 230 3.37 -9.84 -46.71
N PRO A 231 2.14 -9.28 -46.67
CA PRO A 231 1.39 -9.08 -45.44
C PRO A 231 1.12 -10.35 -44.63
N TRP A 232 1.00 -11.52 -45.29
CA TRP A 232 0.78 -12.78 -44.57
C TRP A 232 2.02 -13.22 -43.80
N GLU A 233 3.21 -13.01 -44.37
CA GLU A 233 4.47 -13.19 -43.66
C GLU A 233 4.61 -12.20 -42.51
N GLN A 234 4.29 -10.93 -42.72
CA GLN A 234 4.28 -9.91 -41.66
C GLN A 234 3.40 -10.34 -40.48
N LEU A 235 2.17 -10.81 -40.75
CA LEU A 235 1.23 -11.25 -39.72
C LEU A 235 1.76 -12.46 -38.95
N LYS A 236 2.29 -13.46 -39.66
CA LYS A 236 2.86 -14.66 -39.03
C LYS A 236 4.01 -14.30 -38.10
N LEU A 237 4.93 -13.43 -38.54
CA LEU A 237 6.06 -12.97 -37.74
C LEU A 237 5.61 -12.14 -36.53
N ALA A 238 4.61 -11.27 -36.69
CA ALA A 238 4.07 -10.48 -35.58
C ALA A 238 3.41 -11.34 -34.50
N ILE A 239 2.65 -12.38 -34.87
CA ILE A 239 2.06 -13.34 -33.92
C ILE A 239 3.18 -14.06 -33.13
N LYS A 240 4.21 -14.55 -33.83
CA LYS A 240 5.38 -15.18 -33.19
C LYS A 240 6.08 -14.22 -32.23
N ALA A 241 6.24 -12.95 -32.62
CA ALA A 241 6.87 -11.93 -31.79
C ALA A 241 6.06 -11.65 -30.51
N VAL A 242 4.73 -11.60 -30.59
CA VAL A 242 3.88 -11.43 -29.39
C VAL A 242 4.01 -12.64 -28.46
N PHE A 243 3.95 -13.87 -28.97
CA PHE A 243 4.19 -15.04 -28.13
C PHE A 243 5.57 -14.96 -27.49
N ARG A 244 6.62 -14.68 -28.27
CA ARG A 244 7.98 -14.47 -27.74
C ARG A 244 8.05 -13.42 -26.63
N SER A 245 7.30 -12.32 -26.73
CA SER A 245 7.33 -11.22 -25.75
C SER A 245 6.96 -11.66 -24.33
N TRP A 246 6.18 -12.74 -24.17
CA TRP A 246 5.85 -13.34 -22.87
C TRP A 246 7.11 -13.79 -22.10
N MET A 247 8.13 -14.22 -22.82
CA MET A 247 9.42 -14.65 -22.26
C MET A 247 10.52 -13.58 -22.41
N SER A 248 10.12 -12.32 -22.58
CA SER A 248 11.08 -11.21 -22.56
C SER A 248 11.62 -10.97 -21.14
N PRO A 249 12.86 -10.46 -20.97
CA PRO A 249 13.46 -10.20 -19.66
C PRO A 249 12.59 -9.32 -18.78
N ARG A 250 12.05 -8.25 -19.38
CA ARG A 250 11.13 -7.32 -18.72
C ARG A 250 9.85 -8.01 -18.24
N ALA A 251 9.27 -8.90 -19.05
CA ALA A 251 8.03 -9.58 -18.70
C ALA A 251 8.25 -10.63 -17.59
N ILE A 252 9.36 -11.38 -17.64
CA ILE A 252 9.73 -12.34 -16.60
C ILE A 252 9.98 -11.61 -15.28
N PHE A 253 10.79 -10.54 -15.31
CA PHE A 253 11.09 -9.73 -14.13
C PHE A 253 9.82 -9.12 -13.52
N TYR A 254 8.94 -8.57 -14.35
CA TYR A 254 7.65 -8.05 -13.91
C TYR A 254 6.80 -9.13 -13.22
N ARG A 255 6.70 -10.34 -13.79
CA ARG A 255 5.98 -11.45 -13.16
C ARG A 255 6.60 -11.85 -11.81
N ILE A 256 7.92 -11.81 -11.67
CA ILE A 256 8.61 -12.14 -10.42
C ILE A 256 8.29 -11.10 -9.34
N ILE A 257 8.39 -9.80 -9.66
CA ILE A 257 8.11 -8.71 -8.72
C ILE A 257 6.64 -8.69 -8.31
N GLU A 258 5.75 -8.77 -9.29
CA GLU A 258 4.29 -8.70 -9.07
C GLU A 258 3.71 -10.05 -8.60
N LYS A 259 4.56 -11.06 -8.38
CA LYS A 259 4.19 -12.41 -7.93
C LYS A 259 3.10 -13.05 -8.82
N ILE A 260 3.16 -12.84 -10.13
CA ILE A 260 2.22 -13.41 -11.11
C ILE A 260 2.61 -14.87 -11.36
N THR A 261 1.83 -15.77 -10.79
CA THR A 261 1.99 -17.22 -10.92
C THR A 261 1.23 -17.77 -12.14
N PRO A 262 1.54 -18.99 -12.62
CA PRO A 262 0.83 -19.60 -13.74
C PRO A 262 -0.70 -19.75 -13.53
N ASP A 263 -1.17 -19.89 -12.28
CA ASP A 263 -2.60 -19.91 -11.98
C ASP A 263 -3.29 -18.55 -12.17
N ILE A 264 -2.52 -17.45 -12.09
CA ILE A 264 -2.99 -16.08 -12.37
C ILE A 264 -2.93 -15.81 -13.87
N ALA A 265 -1.77 -16.03 -14.50
CA ALA A 265 -1.57 -15.88 -15.94
C ALA A 265 -0.48 -16.84 -16.46
N ASP A 266 -0.87 -17.71 -17.39
CA ASP A 266 0.02 -18.67 -18.05
C ASP A 266 -0.06 -18.45 -19.57
N CYS A 267 0.85 -17.62 -20.07
CA CYS A 267 0.95 -17.10 -21.44
C CYS A 267 0.08 -15.86 -21.78
N THR A 268 0.27 -15.34 -23.00
CA THR A 268 -0.44 -14.16 -23.55
C THR A 268 -1.34 -14.55 -24.72
N ALA A 269 -2.48 -13.88 -24.85
CA ALA A 269 -3.29 -13.89 -26.06
C ALA A 269 -2.75 -12.86 -27.08
N VAL A 270 -3.18 -12.99 -28.34
CA VAL A 270 -2.89 -12.05 -29.43
C VAL A 270 -4.20 -11.53 -29.98
N ASN A 271 -4.38 -10.22 -29.99
CA ASN A 271 -5.55 -9.56 -30.56
C ASN A 271 -5.17 -9.01 -31.93
N VAL A 272 -5.83 -9.50 -32.98
CA VAL A 272 -5.71 -8.98 -34.34
C VAL A 272 -6.92 -8.11 -34.62
N VAL A 273 -6.71 -6.81 -34.75
CA VAL A 273 -7.78 -5.81 -34.77
C VAL A 273 -7.62 -4.91 -35.98
N THR A 274 -8.69 -4.66 -36.72
CA THR A 274 -8.66 -3.72 -37.86
C THR A 274 -8.17 -2.34 -37.42
N MET A 275 -7.28 -1.72 -38.20
CA MET A 275 -6.81 -0.37 -37.94
C MET A 275 -7.92 0.66 -38.12
N VAL A 276 -7.95 1.62 -37.20
CA VAL A 276 -8.76 2.83 -37.26
C VAL A 276 -7.83 4.03 -37.08
N PHE A 277 -8.03 5.06 -37.88
CA PHE A 277 -7.08 6.17 -38.00
C PHE A 277 -7.61 7.49 -37.44
N GLY A 278 -7.07 7.92 -36.29
CA GLY A 278 -7.37 9.22 -35.70
C GLY A 278 -6.70 10.41 -36.42
N ASN A 279 -5.83 10.14 -37.39
CA ASN A 279 -5.11 11.14 -38.18
C ASN A 279 -5.52 11.16 -39.67
N ALA A 280 -6.67 10.57 -40.01
CA ALA A 280 -7.17 10.54 -41.39
C ALA A 280 -7.72 11.88 -41.91
N GLY A 281 -7.86 12.90 -41.06
CA GLY A 281 -8.40 14.22 -41.42
C GLY A 281 -8.81 15.04 -40.19
N TRP A 282 -9.28 16.27 -40.42
CA TRP A 282 -9.71 17.21 -39.36
C TRP A 282 -10.94 16.76 -38.57
N ASP A 283 -11.71 15.82 -39.10
CA ASP A 283 -12.85 15.15 -38.47
C ASP A 283 -12.46 13.84 -37.77
N SER A 284 -11.16 13.64 -37.53
CA SER A 284 -10.58 12.47 -36.88
C SER A 284 -9.75 12.87 -35.67
N GLY A 285 -9.60 11.95 -34.73
CA GLY A 285 -8.75 12.12 -33.55
C GLY A 285 -8.75 10.89 -32.65
N THR A 286 -8.01 10.94 -31.57
CA THR A 286 -7.93 9.85 -30.59
C THR A 286 -7.85 10.41 -29.19
N GLY A 287 -8.29 9.64 -28.20
CA GLY A 287 -8.30 10.10 -26.82
C GLY A 287 -8.46 8.97 -25.83
N VAL A 288 -8.30 9.36 -24.56
CA VAL A 288 -8.46 8.49 -23.40
C VAL A 288 -9.38 9.20 -22.44
N VAL A 289 -10.45 8.54 -22.02
CA VAL A 289 -11.42 9.08 -21.07
C VAL A 289 -11.70 8.11 -19.94
N PHE A 290 -11.96 8.69 -18.78
CA PHE A 290 -12.40 8.02 -17.58
C PHE A 290 -13.89 8.30 -17.36
N SER A 291 -14.64 7.30 -16.90
CA SER A 291 -16.09 7.45 -16.66
C SER A 291 -16.43 8.44 -15.54
N ARG A 292 -15.47 8.70 -14.65
CA ARG A 292 -15.49 9.69 -13.56
C ARG A 292 -14.12 10.33 -13.45
N ASP A 293 -14.05 11.48 -12.78
CA ASP A 293 -12.79 12.13 -12.45
C ASP A 293 -11.96 11.27 -11.50
N VAL A 294 -10.79 10.83 -11.94
CA VAL A 294 -9.93 9.90 -11.19
C VAL A 294 -9.18 10.56 -10.03
N ALA A 295 -9.17 11.89 -9.98
CA ALA A 295 -8.54 12.69 -8.92
C ALA A 295 -9.55 13.11 -7.84
N THR A 296 -10.74 13.56 -8.25
CA THR A 296 -11.77 14.09 -7.34
C THR A 296 -12.90 13.11 -7.05
N GLY A 297 -13.19 12.19 -7.97
CA GLY A 297 -14.34 11.27 -7.90
C GLY A 297 -15.64 11.85 -8.47
N GLU A 298 -15.62 13.07 -9.03
CA GLU A 298 -16.79 13.68 -9.65
C GLU A 298 -17.35 12.84 -10.79
N ASN A 299 -18.69 12.73 -10.85
CA ASN A 299 -19.40 11.98 -11.87
C ASN A 299 -19.50 12.76 -13.20
N LYS A 300 -18.35 12.97 -13.84
CA LYS A 300 -18.20 13.57 -15.18
C LYS A 300 -17.12 12.83 -15.96
N LEU A 301 -17.19 12.84 -17.29
CA LEU A 301 -16.05 12.34 -18.07
C LEU A 301 -14.83 13.21 -17.80
N TYR A 302 -13.71 12.55 -17.53
CA TYR A 302 -12.42 13.18 -17.32
C TYR A 302 -11.44 12.56 -18.31
N GLY A 303 -10.62 13.35 -18.99
CA GLY A 303 -9.66 12.79 -19.93
C GLY A 303 -9.27 13.78 -21.02
N GLU A 304 -8.59 13.23 -22.02
CA GLU A 304 -7.87 14.01 -23.01
C GLU A 304 -8.14 13.51 -24.42
N PHE A 305 -8.02 14.41 -25.39
CA PHE A 305 -8.25 14.18 -26.80
C PHE A 305 -7.21 14.93 -27.66
N LEU A 306 -6.75 14.28 -28.72
CA LEU A 306 -5.89 14.88 -29.74
C LEU A 306 -6.54 14.77 -31.13
N PRO A 307 -6.82 15.90 -31.81
CA PRO A 307 -7.26 15.89 -33.19
C PRO A 307 -6.09 15.59 -34.14
N VAL A 308 -6.40 14.87 -35.23
CA VAL A 308 -5.43 14.50 -36.27
C VAL A 308 -4.20 13.82 -35.67
N ALA A 309 -4.40 12.75 -34.90
CA ALA A 309 -3.34 12.05 -34.16
C ALA A 309 -3.61 10.54 -34.02
N GLN A 310 -2.59 9.77 -33.69
CA GLN A 310 -2.75 8.37 -33.25
C GLN A 310 -2.53 8.24 -31.74
N GLY A 311 -2.97 7.10 -31.17
CA GLY A 311 -2.86 6.86 -29.72
C GLY A 311 -1.42 6.96 -29.19
N GLU A 312 -0.42 6.66 -30.02
CA GLU A 312 0.99 6.84 -29.68
C GLU A 312 1.34 8.30 -29.37
N ASP A 313 0.75 9.25 -30.10
CA ASP A 313 1.05 10.68 -29.92
C ASP A 313 0.47 11.21 -28.59
N VAL A 314 -0.64 10.61 -28.11
CA VAL A 314 -1.22 10.88 -26.78
C VAL A 314 -0.29 10.37 -25.68
N VAL A 315 0.25 9.16 -25.84
CA VAL A 315 1.13 8.53 -24.84
C VAL A 315 2.53 9.17 -24.82
N ALA A 316 3.06 9.55 -25.98
CA ALA A 316 4.41 10.11 -26.11
C ALA A 316 4.51 11.56 -25.61
N GLY A 317 3.39 12.27 -25.43
CA GLY A 317 3.36 13.65 -24.92
C GLY A 317 4.04 14.68 -25.83
N ILE A 318 4.27 14.34 -27.11
CA ILE A 318 4.93 15.21 -28.10
C ILE A 318 4.04 16.41 -28.43
N ARG A 319 2.71 16.22 -28.41
CA ARG A 319 1.71 17.28 -28.57
C ARG A 319 0.89 17.39 -27.30
N THR A 320 0.66 18.61 -26.83
CA THR A 320 -0.19 18.87 -25.65
C THR A 320 -1.62 18.40 -25.93
N PRO A 321 -2.14 17.40 -25.19
CA PRO A 321 -3.51 16.93 -25.34
C PRO A 321 -4.53 18.03 -24.97
N MET A 322 -5.69 18.00 -25.61
CA MET A 322 -6.80 18.89 -25.30
C MET A 322 -7.72 18.22 -24.27
N ASP A 323 -8.35 19.02 -23.42
CA ASP A 323 -9.38 18.53 -22.49
C ASP A 323 -10.58 17.94 -23.24
N ILE A 324 -11.23 16.93 -22.66
CA ILE A 324 -12.41 16.28 -23.26
C ILE A 324 -13.59 17.26 -23.51
N GLU A 325 -13.66 18.39 -22.82
CA GLU A 325 -14.64 19.45 -23.10
C GLU A 325 -14.41 20.11 -24.48
N GLU A 326 -13.18 20.15 -24.99
CA GLU A 326 -12.92 20.59 -26.36
C GLU A 326 -13.44 19.58 -27.38
N PHE A 327 -13.37 18.28 -27.07
CA PHE A 327 -14.01 17.24 -27.88
C PHE A 327 -15.53 17.41 -27.90
N ARG A 328 -16.15 17.74 -26.76
CA ARG A 328 -17.59 18.06 -26.67
C ARG A 328 -17.99 19.23 -27.56
N LYS A 329 -17.21 20.32 -27.56
CA LYS A 329 -17.47 21.50 -28.40
C LYS A 329 -17.34 21.18 -29.89
N ARG A 330 -16.34 20.38 -30.27
CA ARG A 330 -16.02 20.06 -31.66
C ARG A 330 -16.93 18.99 -32.27
N PHE A 331 -17.26 17.95 -31.49
CA PHE A 331 -18.04 16.80 -31.93
C PHE A 331 -19.15 16.46 -30.93
N PRO A 332 -20.17 17.32 -30.74
CA PRO A 332 -21.19 17.15 -29.69
C PRO A 332 -21.95 15.82 -29.80
N HIS A 333 -22.27 15.39 -31.01
CA HIS A 333 -22.94 14.10 -31.24
C HIS A 333 -22.06 12.89 -30.88
N LEU A 334 -20.76 12.96 -31.17
CA LEU A 334 -19.82 11.87 -30.84
C LEU A 334 -19.48 11.86 -29.35
N TYR A 335 -19.46 13.02 -28.70
CA TYR A 335 -19.34 13.10 -27.24
C TYR A 335 -20.50 12.39 -26.55
N GLU A 336 -21.74 12.59 -27.02
CA GLU A 336 -22.90 11.90 -26.45
C GLU A 336 -22.81 10.37 -26.68
N GLU A 337 -22.42 9.92 -27.87
CA GLU A 337 -22.18 8.50 -28.16
C GLU A 337 -21.09 7.91 -27.24
N LEU A 338 -20.00 8.66 -27.03
CA LEU A 338 -18.91 8.29 -26.11
C LEU A 338 -19.41 8.22 -24.68
N TYR A 339 -20.14 9.23 -24.21
CA TYR A 339 -20.68 9.31 -22.85
C TYR A 339 -21.58 8.12 -22.53
N GLN A 340 -22.54 7.82 -23.41
CA GLN A 340 -23.45 6.68 -23.22
C GLN A 340 -22.70 5.35 -23.22
N GLY A 341 -21.72 5.18 -24.11
CA GLY A 341 -20.91 3.97 -24.16
C GLY A 341 -20.05 3.78 -22.91
N VAL A 342 -19.38 4.84 -22.44
CA VAL A 342 -18.56 4.82 -21.23
C VAL A 342 -19.42 4.55 -19.98
N LYS A 343 -20.62 5.15 -19.89
CA LYS A 343 -21.55 4.91 -18.77
C LYS A 343 -22.16 3.52 -18.77
N LEU A 344 -22.41 2.96 -19.95
CA LEU A 344 -22.80 1.55 -20.06
C LEU A 344 -21.69 0.63 -19.53
N LEU A 345 -20.43 0.90 -19.88
CA LEU A 345 -19.28 0.12 -19.39
C LEU A 345 -19.12 0.26 -17.87
N GLU A 346 -19.26 1.45 -17.31
CA GLU A 346 -19.24 1.68 -15.85
C GLU A 346 -20.31 0.84 -15.14
N LYS A 347 -21.54 0.83 -15.68
CA LYS A 347 -22.67 0.09 -15.09
C LYS A 347 -22.47 -1.43 -15.17
N VAL A 348 -22.00 -1.94 -16.32
CA VAL A 348 -21.81 -3.38 -16.53
C VAL A 348 -20.61 -3.90 -15.75
N ASN A 349 -19.51 -3.15 -15.71
CA ASN A 349 -18.30 -3.54 -14.99
C ASN A 349 -18.34 -3.21 -13.50
N LYS A 350 -19.34 -2.45 -13.05
CA LYS A 350 -19.51 -2.05 -11.65
C LYS A 350 -18.28 -1.33 -11.07
N ASP A 351 -17.53 -0.62 -11.90
CA ASP A 351 -16.34 0.14 -11.51
C ASP A 351 -16.10 1.26 -12.52
N VAL A 352 -15.38 2.30 -12.10
CA VAL A 352 -14.96 3.41 -12.96
C VAL A 352 -14.07 2.88 -14.08
N GLN A 353 -14.37 3.26 -15.32
CA GLN A 353 -13.70 2.73 -16.51
C GLN A 353 -12.73 3.75 -17.11
N ASP A 354 -11.55 3.27 -17.49
CA ASP A 354 -10.56 3.91 -18.36
C ASP A 354 -10.77 3.37 -19.78
N VAL A 355 -11.14 4.25 -20.71
CA VAL A 355 -11.58 3.91 -22.07
C VAL A 355 -10.72 4.64 -23.11
N GLU A 356 -10.10 3.87 -23.99
CA GLU A 356 -9.38 4.38 -25.16
C GLU A 356 -10.34 4.42 -26.37
N PHE A 357 -10.36 5.54 -27.10
CA PHE A 357 -11.22 5.70 -28.27
C PHE A 357 -10.52 6.41 -29.43
N THR A 358 -11.03 6.18 -30.64
CA THR A 358 -10.61 6.88 -31.86
C THR A 358 -11.83 7.29 -32.67
N VAL A 359 -11.81 8.50 -33.18
CA VAL A 359 -12.73 8.98 -34.21
C VAL A 359 -12.00 8.91 -35.55
N GLU A 360 -12.54 8.16 -36.49
CA GLU A 360 -12.10 8.17 -37.89
C GLU A 360 -13.23 8.70 -38.76
N ARG A 361 -13.00 9.85 -39.40
CA ARG A 361 -13.93 10.48 -40.34
C ARG A 361 -15.36 10.61 -39.78
N GLY A 362 -15.46 11.19 -38.59
CA GLY A 362 -16.74 11.39 -37.90
C GLY A 362 -17.39 10.12 -37.34
N LYS A 363 -16.69 8.98 -37.26
CA LYS A 363 -17.19 7.75 -36.63
C LYS A 363 -16.37 7.41 -35.40
N LEU A 364 -17.05 7.27 -34.25
CA LEU A 364 -16.44 6.87 -32.98
C LEU A 364 -16.21 5.36 -32.91
N TYR A 365 -15.01 4.96 -32.47
CA TYR A 365 -14.63 3.58 -32.19
C TYR A 365 -14.05 3.43 -30.79
N PHE A 366 -14.48 2.40 -30.07
CA PHE A 366 -13.94 2.01 -28.77
C PHE A 366 -12.82 0.99 -28.96
N LEU A 367 -11.65 1.26 -28.39
CA LEU A 367 -10.44 0.46 -28.62
C LEU A 367 -10.05 -0.41 -27.44
N GLN A 368 -10.32 0.05 -26.21
CA GLN A 368 -9.98 -0.67 -24.99
C GLN A 368 -10.81 -0.13 -23.82
N THR A 369 -11.12 -0.99 -22.86
CA THR A 369 -11.62 -0.57 -21.54
C THR A 369 -10.96 -1.36 -20.42
N ARG A 370 -10.75 -0.73 -19.27
CA ARG A 370 -10.29 -1.38 -18.03
C ARG A 370 -10.74 -0.59 -16.81
N ASN A 371 -10.66 -1.19 -15.62
CA ASN A 371 -10.92 -0.45 -14.39
C ASN A 371 -9.85 0.64 -14.20
N ALA A 372 -10.30 1.85 -13.91
CA ALA A 372 -9.45 3.01 -13.72
C ALA A 372 -8.69 2.94 -12.39
N LYS A 373 -7.43 3.36 -12.39
CA LYS A 373 -6.73 3.71 -11.15
C LYS A 373 -7.20 5.08 -10.68
N MET A 374 -7.36 5.27 -9.37
CA MET A 374 -7.93 6.49 -8.79
C MET A 374 -7.17 6.87 -7.53
N THR A 375 -7.25 8.14 -7.14
CA THR A 375 -6.80 8.60 -5.81
C THR A 375 -7.69 7.98 -4.72
N ALA A 376 -7.20 7.93 -3.48
CA ALA A 376 -8.00 7.47 -2.35
C ALA A 376 -9.30 8.28 -2.15
N LEU A 377 -9.22 9.60 -2.34
CA LEU A 377 -10.38 10.50 -2.28
C LEU A 377 -11.42 10.10 -3.32
N ALA A 378 -11.00 10.01 -4.58
CA ALA A 378 -11.88 9.67 -5.67
C ALA A 378 -12.46 8.27 -5.50
N ARG A 379 -11.67 7.29 -5.04
CA ARG A 379 -12.13 5.91 -4.82
C ARG A 379 -13.22 5.79 -3.75
N VAL A 380 -13.05 6.47 -2.61
CA VAL A 380 -14.07 6.46 -1.55
C VAL A 380 -15.33 7.17 -2.01
N LYS A 381 -15.18 8.33 -2.66
CA LYS A 381 -16.30 9.07 -3.21
C LYS A 381 -17.10 8.25 -4.22
N THR A 382 -16.43 7.65 -5.21
CA THR A 382 -17.11 6.90 -6.26
C THR A 382 -17.76 5.62 -5.74
N ALA A 383 -17.15 4.92 -4.78
CA ALA A 383 -17.77 3.75 -4.15
C ALA A 383 -19.11 4.12 -3.49
N VAL A 384 -19.18 5.24 -2.78
CA VAL A 384 -20.41 5.72 -2.13
C VAL A 384 -21.43 6.21 -3.15
N ASP A 385 -20.99 7.02 -4.12
CA ASP A 385 -21.88 7.57 -5.16
C ASP A 385 -22.47 6.44 -6.03
N MET A 386 -21.67 5.46 -6.45
CA MET A 386 -22.14 4.31 -7.22
C MET A 386 -23.13 3.42 -6.43
N ALA A 387 -22.96 3.33 -5.11
CA ALA A 387 -23.91 2.62 -4.25
C ALA A 387 -25.24 3.37 -4.12
N LYS A 388 -25.20 4.70 -3.99
CA LYS A 388 -26.41 5.55 -3.97
C LYS A 388 -27.13 5.56 -5.30
N GLU A 389 -26.40 5.52 -6.40
CA GLU A 389 -26.92 5.41 -7.77
C GLU A 389 -27.50 4.01 -8.08
N GLY A 390 -27.27 3.02 -7.20
CA GLY A 390 -27.75 1.65 -7.37
C GLY A 390 -26.96 0.84 -8.41
N ILE A 391 -25.76 1.28 -8.78
CA ILE A 391 -24.86 0.53 -9.68
C ILE A 391 -24.24 -0.64 -8.93
N ILE A 392 -23.86 -0.40 -7.67
CA ILE A 392 -23.31 -1.41 -6.76
C ILE A 392 -24.11 -1.43 -5.45
N THR A 393 -23.98 -2.51 -4.68
CA THR A 393 -24.52 -2.61 -3.33
C THR A 393 -23.60 -1.93 -2.31
N LYS A 394 -24.11 -1.65 -1.09
CA LYS A 394 -23.27 -1.17 0.03
C LYS A 394 -22.10 -2.12 0.32
N GLU A 395 -22.32 -3.42 0.24
CA GLU A 395 -21.28 -4.43 0.49
C GLU A 395 -20.20 -4.41 -0.61
N GLU A 396 -20.61 -4.28 -1.88
CA GLU A 396 -19.68 -4.09 -3.00
C GLU A 396 -18.85 -2.80 -2.85
N ALA A 397 -19.47 -1.70 -2.39
CA ALA A 397 -18.77 -0.44 -2.13
C ALA A 397 -17.71 -0.58 -1.03
N LEU A 398 -18.03 -1.29 0.07
CA LEU A 398 -17.07 -1.58 1.13
C LEU A 398 -15.90 -2.42 0.62
N LEU A 399 -16.13 -3.43 -0.22
CA LEU A 399 -15.07 -4.27 -0.79
C LEU A 399 -14.24 -3.53 -1.85
N MET A 400 -14.80 -2.52 -2.52
CA MET A 400 -14.10 -1.72 -3.54
C MET A 400 -13.03 -0.79 -2.93
N VAL A 401 -13.21 -0.36 -1.68
CA VAL A 401 -12.27 0.54 -0.98
C VAL A 401 -11.25 -0.28 -0.19
N SER A 402 -9.99 -0.24 -0.60
CA SER A 402 -8.92 -0.83 0.22
C SER A 402 -8.70 -0.08 1.55
N PRO A 403 -8.25 -0.79 2.61
CA PRO A 403 -7.80 -0.17 3.87
C PRO A 403 -6.79 0.97 3.69
N ASP A 404 -5.87 0.84 2.72
CA ASP A 404 -4.86 1.85 2.44
C ASP A 404 -5.47 3.16 1.92
N HIS A 405 -6.55 3.11 1.14
CA HIS A 405 -7.25 4.34 0.74
C HIS A 405 -7.78 5.10 1.95
N VAL A 406 -8.28 4.40 2.97
CA VAL A 406 -8.75 5.04 4.21
C VAL A 406 -7.59 5.67 4.95
N LEU A 407 -6.48 4.95 5.13
CA LEU A 407 -5.28 5.53 5.76
C LEU A 407 -4.83 6.80 5.05
N GLN A 408 -4.80 6.78 3.71
CA GLN A 408 -4.40 7.94 2.92
C GLN A 408 -5.28 9.18 3.15
N LEU A 409 -6.54 8.97 3.56
CA LEU A 409 -7.48 10.05 3.86
C LEU A 409 -7.32 10.63 5.27
N LEU A 410 -6.61 9.95 6.18
CA LEU A 410 -6.55 10.31 7.60
C LEU A 410 -5.29 11.08 8.01
N TYR A 411 -4.30 11.20 7.12
CA TYR A 411 -3.09 12.00 7.37
C TYR A 411 -3.11 13.30 6.57
N PRO A 412 -2.51 14.39 7.09
CA PRO A 412 -2.34 15.62 6.34
C PRO A 412 -1.66 15.39 4.99
N ARG A 413 -2.04 16.12 3.95
CA ARG A 413 -1.47 16.00 2.61
C ARG A 413 -1.03 17.35 2.08
N ILE A 414 -0.06 17.35 1.18
CA ILE A 414 0.33 18.56 0.45
C ILE A 414 -0.87 19.03 -0.38
N ASP A 415 -1.16 20.33 -0.33
CA ASP A 415 -2.16 20.94 -1.19
C ASP A 415 -1.76 20.73 -2.66
N PRO A 416 -2.58 20.05 -3.50
CA PRO A 416 -2.26 19.84 -4.91
C PRO A 416 -2.05 21.13 -5.70
N LYS A 417 -2.55 22.27 -5.20
CA LYS A 417 -2.36 23.60 -5.81
C LYS A 417 -1.04 24.26 -5.40
N ALA A 418 -0.33 23.71 -4.41
CA ALA A 418 0.93 24.26 -3.96
C ALA A 418 2.04 24.05 -4.99
N LYS A 419 2.71 25.13 -5.38
CA LYS A 419 3.97 25.05 -6.13
C LYS A 419 5.09 24.74 -5.15
N ALA A 420 5.63 23.54 -5.21
CA ALA A 420 6.72 23.10 -4.35
C ALA A 420 7.89 22.58 -5.19
N THR A 421 9.11 22.91 -4.77
CA THR A 421 10.33 22.39 -5.38
C THR A 421 10.69 21.07 -4.73
N LEU A 422 10.41 19.97 -5.43
CA LEU A 422 10.85 18.64 -5.04
C LEU A 422 12.38 18.59 -5.10
N VAL A 423 13.03 18.21 -3.99
CA VAL A 423 14.49 18.12 -3.93
C VAL A 423 15.00 16.69 -3.84
N ALA A 424 14.28 15.80 -3.17
CA ALA A 424 14.66 14.42 -3.02
C ALA A 424 13.42 13.54 -2.88
N GLN A 425 13.60 12.24 -3.12
CA GLN A 425 12.60 11.22 -2.87
C GLN A 425 13.27 10.06 -2.12
N GLY A 426 12.70 9.68 -0.98
CA GLY A 426 13.04 8.47 -0.24
C GLY A 426 11.87 7.50 -0.23
N LEU A 427 11.89 6.56 0.71
CA LEU A 427 10.83 5.60 0.95
C LEU A 427 9.73 6.20 1.87
N PRO A 428 8.45 6.01 1.54
CA PRO A 428 7.31 6.52 2.33
C PRO A 428 7.08 5.69 3.61
N ALA A 429 7.92 5.87 4.63
CA ALA A 429 7.93 5.05 5.83
C ALA A 429 6.70 5.16 6.72
N SER A 430 6.20 6.39 6.91
CA SER A 430 5.04 6.69 7.73
C SER A 430 4.25 7.83 7.09
N PRO A 431 2.95 7.64 6.81
CA PRO A 431 2.15 8.54 6.00
C PRO A 431 1.95 9.93 6.63
N GLY A 432 1.73 10.92 5.75
CA GLY A 432 1.38 12.30 6.09
C GLY A 432 2.40 13.33 5.60
N ALA A 433 1.95 14.57 5.42
CA ALA A 433 2.77 15.68 4.97
C ALA A 433 2.95 16.71 6.09
N VAL A 434 4.18 17.16 6.32
CA VAL A 434 4.46 18.10 7.39
C VAL A 434 5.64 18.99 7.06
N SER A 435 5.51 20.27 7.41
CA SER A 435 6.60 21.25 7.37
C SER A 435 7.17 21.50 8.76
N GLY A 436 8.49 21.65 8.83
CA GLY A 436 9.21 21.97 10.06
C GLY A 436 10.61 22.48 9.78
N GLN A 437 11.20 23.10 10.80
CA GLN A 437 12.60 23.51 10.79
C GLN A 437 13.49 22.29 11.01
N VAL A 438 14.50 22.10 10.15
CA VAL A 438 15.35 20.92 10.24
C VAL A 438 16.29 21.01 11.43
N VAL A 439 16.45 19.91 12.15
CA VAL A 439 17.41 19.73 13.25
C VAL A 439 18.12 18.39 13.08
N PHE A 440 19.38 18.32 13.50
CA PHE A 440 20.24 17.14 13.25
C PHE A 440 20.51 16.30 14.50
N HIS A 441 20.05 16.76 15.67
CA HIS A 441 20.20 16.05 16.94
C HIS A 441 18.86 15.89 17.67
N PRO A 442 18.57 14.72 18.27
CA PRO A 442 17.34 14.49 19.03
C PRO A 442 17.10 15.50 20.17
N ASP A 443 18.15 15.86 20.91
CA ASP A 443 18.05 16.85 21.99
C ASP A 443 17.69 18.25 21.48
N ASP A 444 18.16 18.60 20.27
CA ASP A 444 17.81 19.85 19.62
C ASP A 444 16.33 19.85 19.23
N ALA A 445 15.81 18.71 18.75
CA ALA A 445 14.39 18.54 18.48
C ALA A 445 13.54 18.77 19.74
N VAL A 446 13.92 18.17 20.88
CA VAL A 446 13.23 18.37 22.17
C VAL A 446 13.29 19.81 22.63
N ARG A 447 14.48 20.42 22.63
CA ARG A 447 14.69 21.80 23.07
C ARG A 447 13.90 22.80 22.24
N TRP A 448 13.87 22.62 20.92
CA TRP A 448 13.16 23.52 20.01
C TRP A 448 11.64 23.31 20.07
N ALA A 449 11.18 22.06 20.19
CA ALA A 449 9.77 21.77 20.43
C ALA A 449 9.27 22.39 21.74
N ALA A 450 10.08 22.37 22.81
CA ALA A 450 9.76 23.03 24.08
C ALA A 450 9.66 24.57 23.96
N GLN A 451 10.29 25.17 22.94
CA GLN A 451 10.15 26.58 22.59
C GLN A 451 8.96 26.87 21.64
N GLY A 452 8.14 25.86 21.34
CA GLY A 452 6.98 25.98 20.45
C GLY A 452 7.31 25.92 18.96
N LYS A 453 8.54 25.54 18.57
CA LYS A 453 8.92 25.40 17.16
C LYS A 453 8.50 24.03 16.60
N ARG A 454 8.08 24.02 15.33
CA ARG A 454 7.84 22.77 14.58
C ARG A 454 9.17 22.29 14.00
N VAL A 455 9.60 21.09 14.34
CA VAL A 455 10.91 20.57 13.93
C VAL A 455 10.84 19.26 13.15
N ILE A 456 11.68 19.13 12.13
CA ILE A 456 11.91 17.86 11.42
C ILE A 456 13.27 17.34 11.83
N LEU A 457 13.30 16.13 12.39
CA LEU A 457 14.54 15.46 12.77
C LEU A 457 15.15 14.79 11.53
N ALA A 458 16.28 15.31 11.06
CA ALA A 458 17.04 14.76 9.95
C ALA A 458 18.29 14.03 10.46
N ARG A 459 18.42 12.74 10.13
CA ARG A 459 19.51 11.88 10.62
C ARG A 459 20.05 11.00 9.49
N VAL A 460 21.32 10.61 9.53
CA VAL A 460 21.83 9.62 8.56
C VAL A 460 21.06 8.30 8.73
N GLU A 461 20.98 7.85 9.97
CA GLU A 461 20.20 6.73 10.47
C GLU A 461 19.81 7.03 11.92
N THR A 462 18.74 6.42 12.42
CA THR A 462 18.28 6.68 13.80
C THR A 462 18.58 5.49 14.70
N LYS A 463 18.93 5.79 15.95
CA LYS A 463 19.24 4.81 16.99
C LYS A 463 18.10 4.73 18.02
N PRO A 464 17.98 3.64 18.80
CA PRO A 464 17.01 3.53 19.90
C PRO A 464 17.06 4.68 20.91
N ASP A 465 18.24 5.26 21.15
CA ASP A 465 18.39 6.42 22.03
C ASP A 465 17.82 7.72 21.43
N ASP A 466 17.47 7.78 20.15
CA ASP A 466 16.97 8.99 19.48
C ASP A 466 15.45 9.23 19.70
N VAL A 467 14.76 8.31 20.38
CA VAL A 467 13.29 8.23 20.48
C VAL A 467 12.65 9.48 21.09
N HIS A 468 13.29 10.15 22.06
CA HIS A 468 12.79 11.41 22.62
C HIS A 468 12.69 12.52 21.57
N GLY A 469 13.64 12.55 20.62
CA GLY A 469 13.60 13.47 19.48
C GLY A 469 12.43 13.20 18.53
N PHE A 470 12.03 11.94 18.34
CA PHE A 470 10.89 11.56 17.49
C PHE A 470 9.56 12.08 18.03
N TYR A 471 9.36 11.99 19.35
CA TYR A 471 8.14 12.51 19.99
C TYR A 471 8.05 14.04 19.88
N ALA A 472 9.19 14.72 20.00
CA ALA A 472 9.27 16.17 19.88
C ALA A 472 9.13 16.65 18.43
N ALA A 473 9.63 15.88 17.47
CA ALA A 473 9.55 16.23 16.06
C ALA A 473 8.14 16.13 15.50
N VAL A 474 7.84 16.98 14.51
CA VAL A 474 6.60 16.89 13.72
C VAL A 474 6.74 15.91 12.56
N GLY A 475 7.96 15.54 12.17
CA GLY A 475 8.27 14.53 11.17
C GLY A 475 9.74 14.11 11.19
N VAL A 476 10.07 13.00 10.53
CA VAL A 476 11.40 12.39 10.53
C VAL A 476 11.90 12.17 9.12
N LEU A 477 13.17 12.51 8.87
CA LEU A 477 13.85 12.31 7.59
C LEU A 477 15.14 11.52 7.82
N THR A 478 15.35 10.44 7.08
CA THR A 478 16.65 9.75 7.06
C THR A 478 17.21 9.55 5.67
N SER A 479 18.53 9.68 5.53
CA SER A 479 19.20 9.40 4.25
C SER A 479 19.43 7.91 4.02
N ARG A 480 19.54 7.13 5.09
CA ARG A 480 19.60 5.66 5.06
C ARG A 480 18.46 5.02 5.85
N GLY A 481 18.20 3.75 5.57
CA GLY A 481 17.18 2.95 6.23
C GLY A 481 16.01 2.59 5.32
N GLY A 482 15.54 1.35 5.43
CA GLY A 482 14.38 0.84 4.69
C GLY A 482 13.04 1.09 5.39
N MET A 483 11.96 0.58 4.79
CA MET A 483 10.59 0.64 5.33
C MET A 483 10.41 -0.02 6.70
N THR A 484 11.36 -0.85 7.12
CA THR A 484 11.44 -1.56 8.40
C THR A 484 12.54 -1.02 9.33
N SER A 485 13.19 0.09 8.96
CA SER A 485 14.22 0.71 9.80
C SER A 485 13.64 1.24 11.11
N HIS A 486 14.47 1.35 12.14
CA HIS A 486 14.10 1.97 13.42
C HIS A 486 13.31 3.29 13.24
N ALA A 487 13.73 4.15 12.31
CA ALA A 487 13.03 5.38 12.01
C ALA A 487 11.60 5.14 11.48
N ALA A 488 11.45 4.20 10.55
CA ALA A 488 10.18 3.88 9.95
C ALA A 488 9.19 3.25 10.95
N VAL A 489 9.67 2.29 11.74
CA VAL A 489 8.85 1.58 12.74
C VAL A 489 8.38 2.53 13.83
N VAL A 490 9.30 3.31 14.42
CA VAL A 490 8.95 4.25 15.50
C VAL A 490 8.00 5.33 14.98
N ALA A 491 8.31 5.94 13.82
CA ALA A 491 7.46 6.99 13.26
C ALA A 491 6.04 6.50 12.94
N ARG A 492 5.91 5.28 12.42
CA ARG A 492 4.61 4.66 12.13
C ARG A 492 3.83 4.35 13.42
N ALA A 493 4.49 3.83 14.44
CA ALA A 493 3.87 3.52 15.73
C ALA A 493 3.31 4.76 16.45
N ILE A 494 3.98 5.91 16.29
CA ILE A 494 3.56 7.19 16.89
C ILE A 494 2.77 8.10 15.95
N GLY A 495 2.49 7.65 14.72
CA GLY A 495 1.71 8.40 13.73
C GLY A 495 2.38 9.69 13.23
N LYS A 496 3.71 9.75 13.19
CA LYS A 496 4.46 10.90 12.69
C LYS A 496 4.86 10.66 11.23
N PRO A 497 4.68 11.64 10.33
CA PRO A 497 5.20 11.58 8.96
C PRO A 497 6.69 11.23 8.92
N ALA A 498 7.07 10.26 8.10
CA ALA A 498 8.46 9.91 7.91
C ALA A 498 8.80 9.51 6.48
N VAL A 499 9.96 10.02 6.03
CA VAL A 499 10.62 9.63 4.79
C VAL A 499 11.98 9.05 5.18
N VAL A 500 12.24 7.80 4.78
CA VAL A 500 13.49 7.09 5.14
C VAL A 500 14.23 6.67 3.88
N GLY A 501 15.55 6.48 3.96
CA GLY A 501 16.32 6.00 2.81
C GLY A 501 16.31 6.97 1.63
N ALA A 502 16.28 8.29 1.91
CA ALA A 502 16.45 9.31 0.88
C ALA A 502 17.94 9.41 0.49
N GLU A 503 18.43 8.43 -0.26
CA GLU A 503 19.87 8.25 -0.57
C GLU A 503 20.50 9.45 -1.30
N SER A 504 19.68 10.24 -2.00
CA SER A 504 20.10 11.48 -2.66
C SER A 504 20.43 12.64 -1.69
N ILE A 505 20.17 12.46 -0.39
CA ILE A 505 20.43 13.45 0.66
C ILE A 505 21.69 13.06 1.44
N GLU A 506 22.71 13.93 1.38
CA GLU A 506 23.90 13.83 2.22
C GLU A 506 23.66 14.62 3.52
N ILE A 507 23.65 13.95 4.67
CA ILE A 507 23.42 14.58 5.98
C ILE A 507 24.73 14.68 6.75
N HIS A 508 25.08 15.89 7.17
CA HIS A 508 26.28 16.24 7.93
C HIS A 508 25.88 16.67 9.34
N GLU A 509 25.85 15.70 10.26
CA GLU A 509 25.29 15.89 11.61
C GLU A 509 26.16 16.81 12.49
N GLU A 510 27.49 16.70 12.39
CA GLU A 510 28.43 17.54 13.15
C GLU A 510 28.39 19.00 12.68
N GLU A 511 28.34 19.21 11.37
CA GLU A 511 28.30 20.53 10.76
C GLU A 511 26.89 21.13 10.62
N LYS A 512 25.86 20.37 11.05
CA LYS A 512 24.45 20.79 11.12
C LYS A 512 23.88 21.29 9.79
N TYR A 513 24.10 20.52 8.72
CA TYR A 513 23.46 20.76 7.42
C TYR A 513 23.17 19.46 6.65
N LEU A 514 22.26 19.52 5.69
CA LEU A 514 22.06 18.49 4.68
C LEU A 514 22.20 19.07 3.27
N LYS A 515 22.64 18.24 2.33
CA LYS A 515 22.93 18.62 0.95
C LYS A 515 22.22 17.70 -0.02
N VAL A 516 21.60 18.30 -1.04
CA VAL A 516 20.88 17.58 -2.11
C VAL A 516 21.20 18.22 -3.45
N GLY A 517 22.03 17.57 -4.25
CA GLY A 517 22.56 18.13 -5.49
C GLY A 517 23.31 19.44 -5.24
N THR A 518 22.77 20.55 -5.76
CA THR A 518 23.31 21.92 -5.57
C THR A 518 22.74 22.67 -4.37
N HIS A 519 21.73 22.13 -3.68
CA HIS A 519 21.07 22.79 -2.56
C HIS A 519 21.69 22.39 -1.22
N VAL A 520 21.89 23.37 -0.33
CA VAL A 520 22.38 23.17 1.04
C VAL A 520 21.33 23.73 2.00
N ILE A 521 20.86 22.90 2.92
CA ILE A 521 19.82 23.20 3.91
C ILE A 521 20.46 23.10 5.29
N ARG A 522 20.45 24.20 6.05
CA ARG A 522 21.10 24.31 7.37
C ARG A 522 20.11 24.08 8.50
N GLU A 523 20.63 23.84 9.70
CA GLU A 523 19.79 23.74 10.90
C GLU A 523 18.94 25.01 11.07
N GLY A 524 17.63 24.80 11.27
CA GLY A 524 16.64 25.88 11.36
C GLY A 524 15.95 26.23 10.05
N ASP A 525 16.46 25.80 8.90
CA ASP A 525 15.79 25.99 7.62
C ASP A 525 14.53 25.14 7.51
N TRP A 526 13.53 25.66 6.82
CA TRP A 526 12.26 24.96 6.63
C TRP A 526 12.36 23.94 5.49
N ILE A 527 11.90 22.72 5.78
CA ILE A 527 11.61 21.72 4.77
C ILE A 527 10.20 21.17 4.96
N THR A 528 9.67 20.55 3.92
CA THR A 528 8.44 19.75 4.00
C THR A 528 8.76 18.33 3.58
N ILE A 529 8.32 17.37 4.37
CA ILE A 529 8.36 15.95 4.00
C ILE A 529 6.95 15.43 3.75
N ASP A 530 6.81 14.57 2.76
CA ASP A 530 5.59 13.85 2.42
C ASP A 530 5.81 12.34 2.55
N GLY A 531 5.43 11.82 3.71
CA GLY A 531 5.53 10.41 4.05
C GLY A 531 4.57 9.51 3.28
N HIS A 532 3.69 10.05 2.42
CA HIS A 532 2.91 9.23 1.47
C HIS A 532 3.69 8.87 0.20
N THR A 533 4.40 9.85 -0.35
CA THR A 533 5.09 9.72 -1.64
C THR A 533 6.59 9.48 -1.47
N GLY A 534 7.12 9.70 -0.25
CA GLY A 534 8.54 9.73 0.02
C GLY A 534 9.19 11.05 -0.39
N ASN A 535 8.42 12.06 -0.79
CA ASN A 535 8.94 13.29 -1.35
C ASN A 535 9.45 14.26 -0.25
N VAL A 536 10.52 14.97 -0.56
CA VAL A 536 11.09 16.03 0.29
C VAL A 536 11.15 17.33 -0.52
N TYR A 537 10.67 18.41 0.07
CA TYR A 537 10.58 19.73 -0.56
C TYR A 537 11.30 20.79 0.26
N ILE A 538 11.88 21.79 -0.42
CA ILE A 538 12.42 22.99 0.24
C ILE A 538 11.29 23.91 0.67
N GLY A 539 11.38 24.43 1.89
CA GLY A 539 10.48 25.43 2.43
C GLY A 539 9.18 24.85 3.02
N VAL A 540 8.29 25.76 3.38
CA VAL A 540 6.95 25.42 3.89
C VAL A 540 6.02 25.23 2.71
N VAL A 541 5.54 24.01 2.52
CA VAL A 541 4.52 23.69 1.52
C VAL A 541 3.17 23.64 2.24
N PRO A 542 2.14 24.36 1.76
CA PRO A 542 0.79 24.28 2.33
C PRO A 542 0.29 22.84 2.41
N THR A 543 -0.20 22.46 3.60
CA THR A 543 -0.84 21.15 3.84
C THR A 543 -2.31 21.32 4.13
N ILE A 544 -3.12 20.38 3.68
CA ILE A 544 -4.55 20.27 4.00
C ILE A 544 -4.68 19.29 5.17
N GLU A 545 -5.33 19.71 6.26
CA GLU A 545 -5.66 18.80 7.36
C GLU A 545 -6.67 17.74 6.89
N ALA A 546 -6.48 16.51 7.38
CA ALA A 546 -7.38 15.42 7.07
C ALA A 546 -8.69 15.58 7.84
N GLU A 547 -9.73 16.09 7.18
CA GLU A 547 -11.11 15.93 7.63
C GLU A 547 -11.70 14.64 7.07
N LEU A 548 -12.56 13.97 7.85
CA LEU A 548 -13.37 12.88 7.32
C LEU A 548 -14.31 13.49 6.27
N ILE A 549 -14.06 13.19 5.00
CA ILE A 549 -14.97 13.59 3.94
C ILE A 549 -16.34 12.92 4.18
N PRO A 550 -17.46 13.57 3.82
CA PRO A 550 -18.81 13.04 4.07
C PRO A 550 -19.01 11.60 3.54
N GLU A 551 -18.42 11.28 2.39
CA GLU A 551 -18.48 9.95 1.80
C GLU A 551 -17.72 8.91 2.65
N LEU A 552 -16.60 9.27 3.29
CA LEU A 552 -15.90 8.35 4.18
C LEU A 552 -16.71 8.10 5.45
N GLU A 553 -17.35 9.12 6.02
CA GLU A 553 -18.24 8.95 7.17
C GLU A 553 -19.41 8.00 6.83
N GLU A 554 -20.00 8.17 5.66
CA GLU A 554 -21.09 7.33 5.18
C GLU A 554 -20.65 5.88 4.92
N LEU A 555 -19.49 5.69 4.29
CA LEU A 555 -18.90 4.37 4.09
C LEU A 555 -18.65 3.68 5.43
N LEU A 556 -18.10 4.40 6.42
CA LEU A 556 -17.82 3.85 7.75
C LEU A 556 -19.11 3.58 8.54
N ARG A 557 -20.18 4.35 8.33
CA ARG A 557 -21.51 4.04 8.87
C ARG A 557 -22.04 2.72 8.31
N TRP A 558 -21.92 2.48 7.01
CA TRP A 558 -22.27 1.18 6.42
C TRP A 558 -21.38 0.06 6.94
N ALA A 559 -20.08 0.33 7.18
CA ALA A 559 -19.19 -0.63 7.80
C ALA A 559 -19.65 -1.02 9.21
N ASP A 560 -20.09 -0.05 10.02
CA ASP A 560 -20.63 -0.30 11.36
C ASP A 560 -21.95 -1.08 11.35
N GLU A 561 -22.80 -0.88 10.34
CA GLU A 561 -24.04 -1.66 10.15
C GLU A 561 -23.76 -3.15 9.90
N ILE A 562 -22.62 -3.48 9.29
CA ILE A 562 -22.30 -4.82 8.78
C ILE A 562 -21.32 -5.58 9.70
N ARG A 563 -20.37 -4.88 10.33
CA ARG A 563 -19.33 -5.54 11.11
C ARG A 563 -19.90 -6.23 12.36
N ARG A 564 -19.32 -7.38 12.69
CA ARG A 564 -19.57 -8.09 13.95
C ARG A 564 -18.57 -7.68 15.04
N LEU A 565 -17.29 -7.55 14.68
CA LEU A 565 -16.22 -7.21 15.62
C LEU A 565 -16.43 -5.80 16.18
N GLY A 566 -16.30 -5.66 17.49
CA GLY A 566 -16.08 -4.37 18.13
C GLY A 566 -14.74 -3.76 17.71
N VAL A 567 -14.68 -2.43 17.61
CA VAL A 567 -13.42 -1.72 17.35
C VAL A 567 -13.17 -0.73 18.47
N ARG A 568 -12.19 -1.04 19.32
CA ARG A 568 -11.70 -0.16 20.39
C ARG A 568 -10.39 0.50 19.97
N ALA A 569 -9.86 1.38 20.83
CA ALA A 569 -8.58 2.05 20.57
C ALA A 569 -7.51 1.73 21.62
N ASN A 570 -6.25 1.76 21.20
CA ASN A 570 -5.08 1.82 22.06
C ASN A 570 -4.75 3.31 22.26
N ALA A 571 -5.10 3.88 23.41
CA ALA A 571 -4.97 5.31 23.67
C ALA A 571 -4.46 5.52 25.10
N ASP A 572 -3.30 6.17 25.19
CA ASP A 572 -2.57 6.31 26.46
C ASP A 572 -2.75 7.72 27.07
N LEU A 573 -3.12 8.69 26.23
CA LEU A 573 -3.30 10.10 26.61
C LEU A 573 -4.73 10.59 26.32
N PRO A 574 -5.19 11.66 27.00
CA PRO A 574 -6.49 12.27 26.73
C PRO A 574 -6.70 12.68 25.28
N GLU A 575 -5.68 13.23 24.62
CA GLU A 575 -5.79 13.68 23.23
C GLU A 575 -5.98 12.48 22.28
N ASP A 576 -5.26 11.39 22.53
CA ASP A 576 -5.39 10.13 21.78
C ASP A 576 -6.80 9.54 21.93
N ALA A 577 -7.34 9.58 23.15
CA ALA A 577 -8.69 9.14 23.45
C ALA A 577 -9.74 9.98 22.71
N ALA A 578 -9.58 11.31 22.68
CA ALA A 578 -10.49 12.20 21.96
C ALA A 578 -10.47 11.93 20.45
N ILE A 579 -9.29 11.73 19.87
CA ILE A 579 -9.12 11.36 18.45
C ILE A 579 -9.79 10.00 18.17
N ALA A 580 -9.53 9.00 19.01
CA ALA A 580 -10.13 7.68 18.87
C ALA A 580 -11.67 7.73 18.90
N ARG A 581 -12.26 8.48 19.85
CA ARG A 581 -13.71 8.67 19.94
C ARG A 581 -14.26 9.38 18.70
N LYS A 582 -13.59 10.43 18.21
CA LYS A 582 -13.95 11.14 16.97
C LYS A 582 -14.00 10.18 15.77
N PHE A 583 -13.08 9.22 15.70
CA PHE A 583 -13.00 8.22 14.62
C PHE A 583 -13.93 7.01 14.83
N GLY A 584 -14.77 7.02 15.87
CA GLY A 584 -15.80 5.99 16.09
C GLY A 584 -15.32 4.78 16.88
N ALA A 585 -14.26 4.92 17.70
CA ALA A 585 -13.88 3.86 18.62
C ALA A 585 -14.99 3.61 19.65
N GLN A 586 -15.29 2.33 19.92
CA GLN A 586 -16.32 1.90 20.86
C GLN A 586 -15.77 1.71 22.29
N GLY A 587 -14.69 2.43 22.63
CA GLY A 587 -13.98 2.33 23.90
C GLY A 587 -12.47 2.24 23.72
N ILE A 588 -11.76 2.10 24.83
CA ILE A 588 -10.30 1.90 24.87
C ILE A 588 -10.05 0.44 25.23
N GLY A 589 -9.39 -0.30 24.34
CA GLY A 589 -9.02 -1.71 24.57
C GLY A 589 -7.66 -1.87 25.22
N LEU A 590 -6.86 -0.81 25.24
CA LEU A 590 -5.58 -0.74 25.95
C LEU A 590 -5.22 0.71 26.27
N LEU A 591 -5.19 1.05 27.56
CA LEU A 591 -4.55 2.25 28.09
C LEU A 591 -3.28 1.83 28.84
N ARG A 592 -2.13 2.31 28.38
CA ARG A 592 -0.81 2.08 28.99
C ARG A 592 -0.49 3.19 29.99
N ILE A 593 -0.40 2.83 31.27
CA ILE A 593 -0.12 3.83 32.33
C ILE A 593 1.34 4.29 32.34
N GLU A 594 2.24 3.59 31.64
CA GLU A 594 3.67 3.85 31.60
C GLU A 594 3.99 5.28 31.13
N ARG A 595 3.23 5.79 30.16
CA ARG A 595 3.42 7.15 29.64
C ARG A 595 3.03 8.22 30.66
N MET A 596 2.12 7.91 31.58
CA MET A 596 1.69 8.84 32.63
C MET A 596 2.82 9.14 33.62
N PHE A 597 3.82 8.26 33.75
CA PHE A 597 4.98 8.48 34.64
C PHE A 597 6.07 9.37 34.04
N ARG A 598 6.05 9.65 32.73
CA ARG A 598 7.16 10.35 32.04
C ARG A 598 7.33 11.82 32.43
N LYS A 599 6.33 12.45 33.06
CA LYS A 599 6.49 13.82 33.57
C LYS A 599 7.62 13.83 34.62
N PRO A 600 8.59 14.77 34.57
CA PRO A 600 9.78 14.74 35.43
C PRO A 600 9.50 14.52 36.92
N GLU A 601 8.51 15.23 37.47
CA GLU A 601 8.10 15.12 38.87
C GLU A 601 7.56 13.72 39.24
N ARG A 602 6.82 13.09 38.32
CA ARG A 602 6.27 11.74 38.52
C ARG A 602 7.34 10.67 38.39
N LEU A 603 8.27 10.86 37.45
CA LEU A 603 9.42 9.97 37.27
C LEU A 603 10.32 10.00 38.50
N GLU A 604 10.54 11.17 39.10
CA GLU A 604 11.31 11.28 40.35
C GLU A 604 10.63 10.54 41.51
N LEU A 605 9.32 10.69 41.67
CA LEU A 605 8.55 9.94 42.67
C LEU A 605 8.62 8.43 42.41
N LEU A 606 8.48 8.00 41.15
CA LEU A 606 8.59 6.59 40.78
C LEU A 606 9.98 6.03 41.11
N ARG A 607 11.06 6.77 40.83
CA ARG A 607 12.42 6.39 41.21
C ARG A 607 12.56 6.21 42.71
N ARG A 608 12.01 7.11 43.52
CA ARG A 608 12.02 6.97 44.99
C ARG A 608 11.24 5.73 45.45
N ILE A 609 10.12 5.41 44.81
CA ILE A 609 9.35 4.18 45.08
C ILE A 609 10.17 2.92 44.76
N ILE A 610 10.90 2.90 43.64
CA ILE A 610 11.71 1.76 43.21
C ILE A 610 12.93 1.55 44.13
N LEU A 611 13.52 2.64 44.61
CA LEU A 611 14.73 2.60 45.44
C LEU A 611 14.44 2.29 46.91
N ALA A 612 13.25 2.60 47.40
CA ALA A 612 12.87 2.39 48.79
C ALA A 612 12.91 0.89 49.18
N GLU A 613 13.41 0.62 50.39
CA GLU A 613 13.72 -0.73 50.85
C GLU A 613 12.59 -1.35 51.69
N SER A 614 11.66 -0.52 52.17
CA SER A 614 10.52 -0.94 53.00
C SER A 614 9.17 -0.42 52.47
N PRO A 615 8.05 -1.10 52.76
CA PRO A 615 6.70 -0.57 52.49
C PRO A 615 6.43 0.78 53.16
N GLU A 616 6.95 1.00 54.37
CA GLU A 616 6.78 2.22 55.14
C GLU A 616 7.46 3.42 54.45
N GLU A 617 8.64 3.20 53.88
CA GLU A 617 9.37 4.20 53.09
C GLU A 617 8.70 4.47 51.74
N ARG A 618 8.13 3.45 51.08
CA ARG A 618 7.42 3.60 49.79
C ARG A 618 6.12 4.37 49.90
N ARG A 619 5.38 4.18 51.00
CA ARG A 619 4.02 4.71 51.19
C ARG A 619 3.85 6.21 50.89
N PRO A 620 4.64 7.15 51.45
CA PRO A 620 4.45 8.57 51.18
C PRO A 620 4.65 8.93 49.70
N HIS A 621 5.57 8.26 49.01
CA HIS A 621 5.82 8.47 47.59
C HIS A 621 4.69 7.91 46.73
N LEU A 622 4.15 6.74 47.09
CA LEU A 622 2.95 6.17 46.46
C LEU A 622 1.73 7.08 46.65
N GLU A 623 1.56 7.66 47.85
CA GLU A 623 0.49 8.59 48.17
C GLU A 623 0.54 9.88 47.32
N ALA A 624 1.74 10.40 47.07
CA ALA A 624 1.91 11.54 46.18
C ALA A 624 1.64 11.16 44.71
N LEU A 625 2.17 10.02 44.26
CA LEU A 625 2.07 9.57 42.87
C LEU A 625 0.62 9.27 42.48
N TYR A 626 -0.16 8.58 43.32
CA TYR A 626 -1.55 8.24 42.98
C TYR A 626 -2.40 9.49 42.75
N LYS A 627 -2.22 10.56 43.58
CA LYS A 627 -2.98 11.81 43.45
C LYS A 627 -2.73 12.48 42.11
N MET A 628 -1.50 12.40 41.60
CA MET A 628 -1.11 12.97 40.31
C MET A 628 -1.68 12.16 39.14
N LEU A 629 -1.76 10.84 39.26
CA LEU A 629 -2.29 9.94 38.21
C LEU A 629 -3.82 9.97 38.12
N LYS A 630 -4.51 10.12 39.25
CA LYS A 630 -5.98 10.19 39.32
C LYS A 630 -6.57 11.20 38.32
N ASN A 631 -5.93 12.36 38.18
CA ASN A 631 -6.40 13.41 37.27
C ASN A 631 -6.33 12.99 35.80
N ASP A 632 -5.29 12.26 35.39
CA ASP A 632 -5.17 11.79 34.01
C ASP A 632 -6.26 10.73 33.71
N PHE A 633 -6.50 9.80 34.64
CA PHE A 633 -7.59 8.82 34.50
C PHE A 633 -8.95 9.49 34.42
N LYS A 634 -9.19 10.51 35.26
CA LYS A 634 -10.44 11.29 35.25
C LYS A 634 -10.68 11.94 33.90
N GLU A 635 -9.64 12.50 33.29
CA GLU A 635 -9.76 13.13 31.98
C GLU A 635 -10.11 12.10 30.88
N VAL A 636 -9.39 10.98 30.84
CA VAL A 636 -9.66 9.91 29.86
C VAL A 636 -11.07 9.33 30.03
N PHE A 637 -11.48 9.01 31.27
CA PHE A 637 -12.81 8.47 31.54
C PHE A 637 -13.92 9.45 31.16
N LYS A 638 -13.72 10.75 31.37
CA LYS A 638 -14.66 11.78 30.93
C LYS A 638 -14.76 11.85 29.41
N ILE A 639 -13.63 11.77 28.71
CA ILE A 639 -13.58 11.73 27.24
C ILE A 639 -14.26 10.48 26.69
N MET A 640 -14.21 9.36 27.41
CA MET A 640 -14.81 8.07 27.05
C MET A 640 -16.13 7.78 27.77
N ASP A 641 -16.84 8.81 28.23
CA ASP A 641 -18.10 8.66 28.94
C ASP A 641 -19.08 7.72 28.23
N GLY A 642 -19.57 6.72 28.96
CA GLY A 642 -20.46 5.65 28.48
C GLY A 642 -19.78 4.49 27.72
N LEU A 643 -18.46 4.53 27.52
CA LEU A 643 -17.70 3.52 26.79
C LEU A 643 -16.67 2.82 27.69
N PRO A 644 -16.37 1.52 27.46
CA PRO A 644 -15.41 0.77 28.26
C PRO A 644 -13.98 1.29 28.07
N VAL A 645 -13.25 1.43 29.18
CA VAL A 645 -11.83 1.79 29.19
C VAL A 645 -11.02 0.73 29.93
N VAL A 646 -10.24 -0.04 29.17
CA VAL A 646 -9.32 -1.06 29.68
C VAL A 646 -8.01 -0.41 30.09
N VAL A 647 -7.79 -0.28 31.41
CA VAL A 647 -6.54 0.20 31.99
C VAL A 647 -5.62 -0.97 32.28
N ARG A 648 -4.48 -1.04 31.59
CA ARG A 648 -3.43 -2.02 31.89
C ARG A 648 -2.59 -1.53 33.05
N LEU A 649 -2.41 -2.37 34.05
CA LEU A 649 -1.49 -2.09 35.16
C LEU A 649 -0.04 -2.07 34.65
N ILE A 650 0.88 -1.61 35.52
CA ILE A 650 2.27 -1.39 35.11
C ILE A 650 2.89 -2.69 34.59
N ASP A 651 3.48 -2.60 33.41
CA ASP A 651 4.08 -3.72 32.69
C ASP A 651 5.62 -3.69 32.65
N PRO A 652 6.33 -2.59 32.36
CA PRO A 652 7.79 -2.63 32.19
C PRO A 652 8.52 -2.96 33.50
N PRO A 653 9.72 -3.54 33.41
CA PRO A 653 10.55 -3.80 34.57
C PRO A 653 10.97 -2.46 35.21
N LEU A 654 11.04 -2.45 36.53
CA LEU A 654 11.24 -1.21 37.29
C LEU A 654 12.58 -0.52 36.99
N HIS A 655 13.60 -1.24 36.57
CA HIS A 655 14.91 -0.66 36.24
C HIS A 655 14.89 0.24 35.00
N GLU A 656 13.92 0.11 34.08
CA GLU A 656 13.79 0.99 32.91
C GLU A 656 13.51 2.46 33.28
N PHE A 657 12.99 2.72 34.49
CA PHE A 657 12.75 4.07 34.99
C PHE A 657 13.97 4.68 35.72
N LEU A 658 15.01 3.88 35.95
CA LEU A 658 16.24 4.31 36.61
C LEU A 658 17.25 4.88 35.59
N PRO A 659 18.16 5.78 36.00
CA PRO A 659 19.23 6.24 35.13
C PRO A 659 20.16 5.09 34.71
N LYS A 660 20.79 5.18 33.55
CA LYS A 660 21.73 4.15 33.08
C LYS A 660 22.93 4.06 34.03
N PRO A 661 23.46 2.85 34.33
CA PRO A 661 24.62 2.68 35.21
C PRO A 661 25.81 3.55 34.79
N GLU A 662 26.03 3.71 33.49
CA GLU A 662 27.12 4.49 32.90
C GLU A 662 26.99 5.98 33.21
N GLU A 663 25.78 6.53 33.13
CA GLU A 663 25.48 7.93 33.47
C GLU A 663 25.76 8.21 34.95
N ILE A 664 25.37 7.28 35.83
CA ILE A 664 25.61 7.42 37.28
C ILE A 664 27.11 7.32 37.56
N LEU A 665 27.81 6.41 36.88
CA LEU A 665 29.26 6.25 37.02
C LEU A 665 29.99 7.54 36.62
N GLU A 666 29.60 8.16 35.51
CA GLU A 666 30.14 9.45 35.07
C GLU A 666 29.90 10.55 36.11
N GLN A 667 28.69 10.64 36.66
CA GLN A 667 28.38 11.61 37.72
C GLN A 667 29.20 11.37 39.00
N ILE A 668 29.45 10.10 39.37
CA ILE A 668 30.33 9.72 40.49
C ILE A 668 31.75 10.24 40.22
N TYR A 669 32.31 9.98 39.03
CA TYR A 669 33.64 10.44 38.66
C TYR A 669 33.74 11.97 38.68
N GLN A 670 32.76 12.68 38.11
CA GLN A 670 32.74 14.14 38.09
C GLN A 670 32.66 14.74 39.52
N ARG A 671 31.82 14.20 40.41
CA ARG A 671 31.75 14.63 41.82
C ARG A 671 33.05 14.38 42.57
N LYS A 672 33.62 13.18 42.42
CA LYS A 672 34.91 12.84 43.03
C LYS A 672 36.04 13.74 42.53
N MET A 673 36.06 14.09 41.25
CA MET A 673 37.06 15.01 40.69
C MET A 673 36.91 16.44 41.24
N ARG A 674 35.71 16.85 41.62
CA ARG A 674 35.43 18.15 42.29
C ARG A 674 35.70 18.13 43.80
N GLY A 675 35.97 16.96 44.38
CA GLY A 675 36.16 16.77 45.82
C GLY A 675 34.86 16.67 46.61
N ASP A 676 33.71 16.50 45.93
CA ASP A 676 32.40 16.38 46.57
C ASP A 676 32.13 14.94 47.05
N ASP A 677 31.25 14.79 48.05
CA ASP A 677 30.76 13.47 48.47
C ASP A 677 29.93 12.82 47.35
N ALA A 678 30.30 11.60 46.98
CA ALA A 678 29.61 10.79 45.98
C ALA A 678 28.89 9.58 46.59
N SER A 679 28.84 9.46 47.92
CA SER A 679 28.30 8.28 48.63
C SER A 679 26.86 7.93 48.24
N GLU A 680 26.00 8.92 48.04
CA GLU A 680 24.61 8.71 47.58
C GLU A 680 24.54 8.16 46.15
N LEU A 681 25.36 8.69 45.23
CA LEU A 681 25.42 8.17 43.86
C LEU A 681 26.00 6.76 43.81
N GLU A 682 26.97 6.43 44.68
CA GLU A 682 27.51 5.08 44.79
C GLU A 682 26.47 4.08 45.27
N LYS A 683 25.64 4.46 46.26
CA LYS A 683 24.50 3.65 46.70
C LYS A 683 23.49 3.46 45.57
N LEU A 684 23.15 4.55 44.87
CA LEU A 684 22.27 4.50 43.71
C LEU A 684 22.81 3.56 42.62
N TYR A 685 24.09 3.69 42.26
CA TYR A 685 24.74 2.82 41.28
C TYR A 685 24.67 1.34 41.66
N ARG A 686 24.96 1.00 42.93
CA ARG A 686 24.85 -0.39 43.42
C ARG A 686 23.42 -0.91 43.30
N ARG A 687 22.43 -0.08 43.62
CA ARG A 687 21.02 -0.46 43.53
C ARG A 687 20.54 -0.63 42.09
N VAL A 688 20.89 0.29 41.20
CA VAL A 688 20.58 0.20 39.75
C VAL A 688 21.20 -1.05 39.16
N LYS A 689 22.47 -1.33 39.46
CA LYS A 689 23.16 -2.53 38.99
C LYS A 689 22.54 -3.83 39.54
N ALA A 690 22.02 -3.81 40.76
CA ALA A 690 21.34 -4.96 41.36
C ALA A 690 19.95 -5.23 40.74
N LEU A 691 19.28 -4.19 40.26
CA LEU A 691 17.97 -4.29 39.59
C LEU A 691 18.09 -4.52 38.08
N GLN A 692 19.29 -4.43 37.52
CA GLN A 692 19.55 -4.66 36.10
C GLN A 692 19.39 -6.15 35.77
N GLU A 693 18.64 -6.43 34.71
CA GLU A 693 18.37 -7.80 34.27
C GLU A 693 19.04 -8.06 32.93
N ALA A 694 19.48 -9.30 32.71
CA ALA A 694 20.08 -9.71 31.44
C ALA A 694 19.08 -9.69 30.27
N ASN A 695 17.81 -10.05 30.55
CA ASN A 695 16.72 -10.06 29.58
C ASN A 695 15.49 -9.37 30.20
N PRO A 696 15.42 -8.02 30.17
CA PRO A 696 14.33 -7.25 30.78
C PRO A 696 12.94 -7.66 30.31
N MET A 697 12.82 -8.10 29.05
CA MET A 697 11.57 -8.61 28.46
C MET A 697 10.96 -9.76 29.25
N LEU A 698 11.78 -10.63 29.85
CA LEU A 698 11.33 -11.84 30.57
C LEU A 698 11.47 -11.73 32.09
N GLY A 699 11.82 -10.54 32.61
CA GLY A 699 12.26 -10.33 33.98
C GLY A 699 11.16 -9.96 34.98
N HIS A 700 11.52 -9.19 36.01
CA HIS A 700 10.66 -8.76 37.11
C HIS A 700 9.76 -7.59 36.69
N ARG A 701 8.69 -7.94 35.98
CA ARG A 701 7.78 -7.00 35.31
C ARG A 701 6.32 -7.45 35.42
N GLY A 702 5.37 -6.60 35.01
CA GLY A 702 3.94 -6.91 35.01
C GLY A 702 3.37 -7.44 36.32
N VAL A 703 2.58 -8.51 36.29
CA VAL A 703 1.96 -9.11 37.50
C VAL A 703 2.98 -9.48 38.57
N ARG A 704 4.22 -9.81 38.20
CA ARG A 704 5.28 -10.21 39.14
C ARG A 704 5.66 -9.05 40.06
N VAL A 705 5.63 -7.82 39.55
CA VAL A 705 5.78 -6.61 40.36
C VAL A 705 4.59 -6.46 41.32
N GLY A 706 3.36 -6.74 40.86
CA GLY A 706 2.18 -6.73 41.72
C GLY A 706 2.19 -7.79 42.83
N VAL A 707 2.86 -8.93 42.59
CA VAL A 707 3.04 -9.99 43.60
C VAL A 707 4.08 -9.60 44.65
N THR A 708 5.23 -9.04 44.25
CA THR A 708 6.29 -8.64 45.19
C THR A 708 6.00 -7.30 45.88
N HIS A 709 5.26 -6.42 45.22
CA HIS A 709 4.92 -5.07 45.66
C HIS A 709 3.41 -4.79 45.54
N PRO A 710 2.56 -5.52 46.29
CA PRO A 710 1.10 -5.39 46.20
C PRO A 710 0.60 -3.99 46.61
N ASP A 711 1.35 -3.29 47.45
CA ASP A 711 1.10 -1.90 47.82
C ASP A 711 1.15 -0.95 46.61
N PHE A 712 2.06 -1.19 45.66
CA PHE A 712 2.13 -0.39 44.44
C PHE A 712 0.88 -0.58 43.58
N TYR A 713 0.46 -1.83 43.38
CA TYR A 713 -0.79 -2.14 42.67
C TYR A 713 -2.00 -1.56 43.40
N TYR A 714 -2.05 -1.60 44.73
CA TYR A 714 -3.15 -1.03 45.51
C TYR A 714 -3.34 0.47 45.21
N TYR A 715 -2.27 1.28 45.25
CA TYR A 715 -2.38 2.71 45.00
C TYR A 715 -2.69 3.06 43.54
N LEU A 716 -2.18 2.28 42.57
CA LEU A 716 -2.54 2.44 41.16
C LEU A 716 -4.04 2.19 40.93
N ASN A 717 -4.57 1.10 41.49
CA ASN A 717 -5.99 0.79 41.41
C ASN A 717 -6.84 1.84 42.14
N LYS A 718 -6.37 2.33 43.30
CA LYS A 718 -7.03 3.41 44.02
C LYS A 718 -7.15 4.69 43.17
N ALA A 719 -6.10 5.09 42.43
CA ALA A 719 -6.16 6.24 41.53
C ALA A 719 -7.21 6.07 40.42
N ILE A 720 -7.26 4.88 39.81
CA ILE A 720 -8.24 4.52 38.77
C ILE A 720 -9.67 4.62 39.32
N LEU A 721 -9.90 4.00 40.48
CA LEU A 721 -11.23 3.86 41.08
C LEU A 721 -11.75 5.18 41.67
N GLU A 722 -10.90 5.97 42.31
CA GLU A 722 -11.29 7.30 42.82
C GLU A 722 -11.66 8.25 41.67
N ALA A 723 -10.92 8.21 40.56
CA ALA A 723 -11.24 9.01 39.38
C ALA A 723 -12.64 8.67 38.84
N ALA A 724 -12.98 7.38 38.76
CA ALA A 724 -14.29 6.92 38.32
C ALA A 724 -15.41 7.29 39.32
N ALA A 725 -15.15 7.15 40.63
CA ALA A 725 -16.10 7.51 41.67
C ALA A 725 -16.42 9.02 41.67
N GLU A 726 -15.41 9.88 41.49
CA GLU A 726 -15.60 11.33 41.34
C GLU A 726 -16.46 11.67 40.12
N LEU A 727 -16.16 11.09 38.95
CA LEU A 727 -16.94 11.31 37.73
C LEU A 727 -18.39 10.84 37.86
N LYS A 728 -18.61 9.72 38.54
CA LYS A 728 -19.96 9.21 38.78
C LYS A 728 -20.78 10.15 39.67
N LYS A 729 -20.15 10.86 40.62
CA LYS A 729 -20.79 11.94 41.38
C LYS A 729 -21.06 13.18 40.54
N GLU A 730 -20.21 13.45 39.55
CA GLU A 730 -20.38 14.54 38.57
C GLU A 730 -21.44 14.23 37.50
N GLY A 731 -22.05 13.04 37.50
CA GLY A 731 -23.12 12.64 36.59
C GLY A 731 -22.66 11.91 35.32
N PHE A 732 -21.38 11.59 35.21
CA PHE A 732 -20.83 10.76 34.13
C PHE A 732 -21.01 9.27 34.42
N ASN A 733 -20.91 8.43 33.39
CA ASN A 733 -20.98 6.97 33.45
C ASN A 733 -19.65 6.32 32.99
N PRO A 734 -18.59 6.38 33.84
CA PRO A 734 -17.32 5.72 33.52
C PRO A 734 -17.46 4.19 33.60
N VAL A 735 -17.09 3.49 32.52
CA VAL A 735 -17.07 2.02 32.46
C VAL A 735 -15.63 1.54 32.55
N VAL A 736 -15.22 1.09 33.75
CA VAL A 736 -13.82 0.80 34.07
C VAL A 736 -13.52 -0.70 33.98
N GLU A 737 -12.47 -1.04 33.24
CA GLU A 737 -11.96 -2.40 33.11
C GLU A 737 -10.47 -2.42 33.50
N ILE A 738 -10.09 -3.23 34.48
CA ILE A 738 -8.70 -3.31 34.99
C ILE A 738 -8.04 -4.57 34.44
N MET A 739 -6.90 -4.42 33.78
CA MET A 739 -6.19 -5.53 33.13
C MET A 739 -4.82 -5.79 33.76
N ILE A 740 -4.59 -7.04 34.15
CA ILE A 740 -3.33 -7.52 34.72
C ILE A 740 -2.41 -8.03 33.59
N PRO A 741 -1.19 -7.49 33.40
CA PRO A 741 -0.25 -7.94 32.37
C PRO A 741 0.68 -9.07 32.82
N GLN A 742 1.30 -9.77 31.86
CA GLN A 742 2.36 -10.76 32.01
C GLN A 742 2.02 -11.96 32.90
N VAL A 743 0.74 -12.31 32.96
CA VAL A 743 0.27 -13.49 33.71
C VAL A 743 0.76 -14.77 33.06
N SER A 744 1.18 -15.71 33.89
CA SER A 744 1.59 -17.06 33.52
C SER A 744 0.83 -18.14 34.28
N ASP A 745 0.27 -17.82 35.45
CA ASP A 745 -0.48 -18.75 36.31
C ASP A 745 -1.70 -18.06 36.95
N VAL A 746 -2.81 -18.79 37.07
CA VAL A 746 -4.05 -18.26 37.65
C VAL A 746 -3.87 -17.77 39.09
N ARG A 747 -2.93 -18.35 39.85
CA ARG A 747 -2.65 -17.94 41.24
C ARG A 747 -2.07 -16.54 41.33
N GLU A 748 -1.37 -16.08 40.29
CA GLU A 748 -0.87 -14.70 40.22
C GLU A 748 -2.04 -13.71 40.18
N ILE A 749 -3.07 -13.99 39.36
CA ILE A 749 -4.30 -13.19 39.28
C ILE A 749 -5.02 -13.17 40.63
N ILE A 750 -5.24 -14.35 41.23
CA ILE A 750 -5.95 -14.47 42.51
C ILE A 750 -5.23 -13.65 43.58
N TYR A 751 -3.90 -13.77 43.67
CA TYR A 751 -3.10 -13.06 44.65
C TYR A 751 -3.22 -11.55 44.52
N VAL A 752 -3.03 -10.98 43.32
CA VAL A 752 -3.10 -9.52 43.14
C VAL A 752 -4.52 -8.97 43.29
N LYS A 753 -5.55 -9.75 42.91
CA LYS A 753 -6.96 -9.40 43.16
C LYS A 753 -7.22 -9.25 44.65
N GLU A 754 -6.82 -10.23 45.45
CA GLU A 754 -7.07 -10.25 46.91
C GLU A 754 -6.22 -9.24 47.68
N LYS A 755 -4.96 -9.04 47.28
CA LYS A 755 -4.01 -8.20 48.02
C LYS A 755 -4.00 -6.73 47.60
N ALA A 756 -4.46 -6.40 46.39
CA ALA A 756 -4.37 -5.03 45.87
C ALA A 756 -5.69 -4.49 45.32
N ILE A 757 -6.30 -5.17 44.34
CA ILE A 757 -7.43 -4.62 43.56
C ILE A 757 -8.71 -4.54 44.41
N ILE A 758 -9.12 -5.65 45.02
CA ILE A 758 -10.36 -5.71 45.83
C ILE A 758 -10.27 -4.82 47.07
N PRO A 759 -9.15 -4.77 47.84
CA PRO A 759 -9.00 -3.82 48.92
C PRO A 759 -9.12 -2.35 48.47
N ALA A 760 -8.48 -1.99 47.36
CA ALA A 760 -8.58 -0.62 46.83
C ALA A 760 -10.03 -0.26 46.47
N LEU A 761 -10.76 -1.18 45.83
CA LEU A 761 -12.18 -0.99 45.52
C LEU A 761 -13.01 -0.75 46.78
N LYS A 762 -12.90 -1.61 47.80
CA LYS A 762 -13.64 -1.45 49.06
C LYS A 762 -13.35 -0.13 49.75
N ASP A 763 -12.09 0.29 49.79
CA ASP A 763 -11.69 1.55 50.43
C ASP A 763 -12.22 2.78 49.68
N VAL A 764 -12.24 2.74 48.34
CA VAL A 764 -12.80 3.82 47.53
C VAL A 764 -14.33 3.88 47.67
N GLU A 765 -15.02 2.73 47.61
CA GLU A 765 -16.48 2.70 47.80
C GLU A 765 -16.88 3.20 49.21
N ALA A 766 -16.12 2.81 50.24
CA ALA A 766 -16.35 3.25 51.62
C ALA A 766 -16.09 4.75 51.81
N SER A 767 -15.00 5.28 51.24
CA SER A 767 -14.62 6.69 51.40
C SER A 767 -15.46 7.64 50.55
N THR A 768 -15.91 7.20 49.37
CA THR A 768 -16.69 8.04 48.45
C THR A 768 -18.19 7.84 48.58
N GLY A 769 -18.65 6.69 49.10
CA GLY A 769 -20.07 6.32 49.15
C GLY A 769 -20.65 5.91 47.79
N VAL A 770 -19.81 5.72 46.77
CA VAL A 770 -20.23 5.37 45.40
C VAL A 770 -19.90 3.93 45.14
N LYS A 771 -20.90 3.13 44.71
CA LYS A 771 -20.65 1.78 44.20
C LYS A 771 -20.14 1.80 42.77
N LEU A 772 -19.06 1.08 42.51
CA LEU A 772 -18.43 0.97 41.20
C LEU A 772 -18.63 -0.45 40.66
N ASP A 773 -19.06 -0.56 39.41
CA ASP A 773 -19.08 -1.82 38.69
C ASP A 773 -17.80 -1.89 37.85
N VAL A 774 -16.91 -2.81 38.21
CA VAL A 774 -15.54 -2.86 37.68
C VAL A 774 -15.25 -4.29 37.26
N LYS A 775 -14.88 -4.45 35.98
CA LYS A 775 -14.41 -5.75 35.47
C LYS A 775 -12.91 -5.88 35.70
N ILE A 776 -12.48 -7.07 36.08
CA ILE A 776 -11.06 -7.43 36.26
C ILE A 776 -10.71 -8.52 35.26
N GLY A 777 -9.84 -8.17 34.32
CA GLY A 777 -9.35 -9.02 33.25
C GLY A 777 -7.85 -9.27 33.31
N THR A 778 -7.35 -10.02 32.33
CA THR A 778 -5.92 -10.27 32.16
C THR A 778 -5.50 -10.15 30.71
N MET A 779 -4.26 -9.73 30.50
CA MET A 779 -3.62 -9.85 29.20
C MET A 779 -3.17 -11.31 28.99
N ILE A 780 -3.43 -11.85 27.80
CA ILE A 780 -2.97 -13.17 27.36
C ILE A 780 -1.82 -12.96 26.38
N GLU A 781 -0.62 -13.02 26.92
CA GLU A 781 0.62 -12.67 26.22
C GLU A 781 1.81 -13.60 26.53
N THR A 782 1.62 -14.55 27.47
CA THR A 782 2.59 -15.63 27.71
C THR A 782 2.07 -16.93 27.12
N VAL A 783 2.98 -17.77 26.60
CA VAL A 783 2.60 -19.08 26.04
C VAL A 783 1.87 -19.93 27.09
N ARG A 784 2.31 -19.88 28.35
CA ARG A 784 1.69 -20.65 29.43
C ARG A 784 0.24 -20.19 29.69
N ALA A 785 -0.03 -18.89 29.71
CA ALA A 785 -1.39 -18.39 29.90
C ALA A 785 -2.35 -18.83 28.78
N CYS A 786 -1.88 -18.91 27.53
CA CYS A 786 -2.66 -19.48 26.44
C CYS A 786 -2.99 -20.95 26.69
N LEU A 787 -2.03 -21.75 27.17
CA LEU A 787 -2.17 -23.18 27.38
C LEU A 787 -3.06 -23.53 28.60
N THR A 788 -3.04 -22.71 29.65
CA THR A 788 -3.81 -22.89 30.90
C THR A 788 -5.01 -21.95 31.01
N ILE A 789 -5.57 -21.55 29.86
CA ILE A 789 -6.64 -20.55 29.79
C ILE A 789 -7.92 -21.02 30.49
N ASP A 790 -8.15 -22.33 30.58
CA ASP A 790 -9.31 -22.97 31.20
C ASP A 790 -9.36 -22.75 32.72
N GLU A 791 -8.20 -22.58 33.35
CA GLU A 791 -8.09 -22.15 34.75
C GLU A 791 -8.27 -20.64 34.87
N ILE A 792 -7.60 -19.87 34.02
CA ILE A 792 -7.60 -18.40 34.06
C ILE A 792 -9.00 -17.83 33.83
N ALA A 793 -9.73 -18.32 32.82
CA ALA A 793 -11.04 -17.82 32.41
C ALA A 793 -12.13 -17.92 33.49
N LYS A 794 -11.93 -18.74 34.53
CA LYS A 794 -12.84 -18.86 35.69
C LYS A 794 -12.73 -17.70 36.68
N HIS A 795 -11.63 -16.94 36.63
CA HIS A 795 -11.29 -15.94 37.65
C HIS A 795 -11.24 -14.50 37.12
N VAL A 796 -11.54 -14.31 35.84
CA VAL A 796 -11.49 -13.01 35.16
C VAL A 796 -12.77 -12.76 34.35
N ASP A 797 -13.11 -11.49 34.19
CA ASP A 797 -14.31 -11.05 33.47
C ASP A 797 -14.08 -10.89 31.96
N PHE A 798 -12.83 -10.65 31.56
CA PHE A 798 -12.40 -10.53 30.17
C PHE A 798 -10.94 -10.93 29.99
N ILE A 799 -10.56 -11.23 28.74
CA ILE A 799 -9.18 -11.44 28.32
C ILE A 799 -8.85 -10.54 27.13
N SER A 800 -7.61 -10.08 27.04
CA SER A 800 -7.11 -9.34 25.87
C SER A 800 -5.78 -9.93 25.42
N PHE A 801 -5.68 -10.33 24.16
CA PHE A 801 -4.42 -10.85 23.63
C PHE A 801 -3.42 -9.71 23.42
N GLY A 802 -2.29 -9.79 24.13
CA GLY A 802 -1.10 -8.96 23.90
C GLY A 802 -0.25 -9.59 22.82
N THR A 803 -0.71 -9.50 21.57
CA THR A 803 -0.13 -10.28 20.46
C THR A 803 1.33 -9.94 20.17
N ASN A 804 1.79 -8.73 20.47
CA ASN A 804 3.20 -8.36 20.31
C ASN A 804 4.10 -9.23 21.18
N ASP A 805 3.85 -9.28 22.49
CA ASP A 805 4.61 -10.10 23.45
C ASP A 805 4.37 -11.60 23.24
N LEU A 806 3.16 -11.99 22.83
CA LEU A 806 2.89 -13.38 22.47
C LEU A 806 3.70 -13.83 21.24
N THR A 807 3.82 -12.99 20.21
CA THR A 807 4.68 -13.27 19.05
C THR A 807 6.14 -13.43 19.49
N GLN A 808 6.64 -12.52 20.34
CA GLN A 808 8.00 -12.64 20.88
C GLN A 808 8.20 -13.99 21.59
N ALA A 809 7.25 -14.40 22.43
CA ALA A 809 7.33 -15.64 23.18
C ALA A 809 7.23 -16.90 22.30
N VAL A 810 6.40 -16.88 21.25
CA VAL A 810 6.22 -18.02 20.34
C VAL A 810 7.42 -18.20 19.42
N PHE A 811 7.92 -17.11 18.83
CA PHE A 811 9.09 -17.17 17.94
C PHE A 811 10.42 -17.20 18.71
N SER A 812 10.39 -16.88 20.01
CA SER A 812 11.61 -16.57 20.78
C SER A 812 12.44 -15.45 20.13
N PHE A 813 11.74 -14.48 19.54
CA PHE A 813 12.35 -13.30 18.93
C PHE A 813 12.20 -12.13 19.88
N SER A 814 13.33 -11.54 20.28
CA SER A 814 13.33 -10.18 20.81
C SER A 814 13.02 -9.25 19.64
N ARG A 815 11.91 -8.50 19.72
CA ARG A 815 11.46 -7.63 18.63
C ARG A 815 12.53 -6.60 18.25
N ASP A 816 13.11 -5.95 19.25
CA ASP A 816 14.12 -4.90 19.06
C ASP A 816 15.38 -5.42 18.35
N ASP A 817 15.74 -6.69 18.61
CA ASP A 817 16.87 -7.35 17.96
C ASP A 817 16.51 -7.88 16.57
N ALA A 818 15.34 -8.49 16.42
CA ALA A 818 14.94 -9.21 15.22
C ALA A 818 14.68 -8.28 14.04
N GLU A 819 13.92 -7.19 14.26
CA GLU A 819 13.48 -6.25 13.21
C GLU A 819 14.66 -5.69 12.41
N ASN A 820 15.79 -5.41 13.08
CA ASN A 820 16.95 -4.78 12.43
C ASN A 820 18.04 -5.78 12.00
N LYS A 821 18.16 -6.94 12.64
CA LYS A 821 19.29 -7.86 12.40
C LYS A 821 19.04 -8.88 11.31
N PHE A 822 17.86 -9.49 11.25
CA PHE A 822 17.64 -10.64 10.36
C PHE A 822 16.24 -10.76 9.74
N ILE A 823 15.20 -10.09 10.26
CA ILE A 823 13.85 -10.16 9.67
C ILE A 823 13.83 -9.74 8.19
N PRO A 824 14.51 -8.65 7.76
CA PRO A 824 14.55 -8.28 6.34
C PRO A 824 15.12 -9.40 5.46
N GLN A 825 16.20 -10.04 5.90
CA GLN A 825 16.79 -11.16 5.18
C GLN A 825 15.87 -12.39 5.16
N TYR A 826 15.09 -12.63 6.23
CA TYR A 826 14.10 -13.71 6.28
C TYR A 826 12.97 -13.49 5.27
N LEU A 827 12.54 -12.25 5.08
CA LEU A 827 11.53 -11.87 4.08
C LEU A 827 12.08 -12.03 2.66
N ASP A 828 13.32 -11.57 2.42
CA ASP A 828 13.99 -11.69 1.12
C ASP A 828 14.20 -13.17 0.71
N LEU A 829 14.61 -14.00 1.67
CA LEU A 829 14.77 -15.45 1.50
C LEU A 829 13.44 -16.21 1.50
N LYS A 830 12.31 -15.54 1.74
CA LYS A 830 10.97 -16.13 1.87
C LYS A 830 10.90 -17.23 2.93
N ILE A 831 11.68 -17.10 4.00
CA ILE A 831 11.55 -17.92 5.21
C ILE A 831 10.28 -17.50 5.96
N LEU A 832 9.97 -16.20 5.94
CA LEU A 832 8.72 -15.61 6.43
C LEU A 832 7.97 -14.97 5.26
N ASP A 833 6.64 -15.13 5.26
CA ASP A 833 5.77 -14.54 4.25
C ASP A 833 5.48 -13.04 4.52
N ALA A 834 5.57 -12.64 5.80
CA ALA A 834 5.36 -11.28 6.31
C ALA A 834 6.09 -11.12 7.66
N ASP A 835 6.29 -9.88 8.10
CA ASP A 835 6.80 -9.60 9.44
C ASP A 835 5.77 -10.03 10.50
N PRO A 836 6.10 -10.98 11.40
CA PRO A 836 5.16 -11.52 12.38
C PRO A 836 4.77 -10.52 13.48
N PHE A 837 5.40 -9.35 13.55
CA PHE A 837 5.03 -8.24 14.44
C PHE A 837 4.11 -7.21 13.78
N GLU A 838 3.98 -7.24 12.45
CA GLU A 838 3.04 -6.40 11.69
C GLU A 838 1.76 -7.18 11.33
N THR A 839 1.91 -8.42 10.85
CA THR A 839 0.81 -9.31 10.47
C THR A 839 0.88 -10.59 11.29
N ILE A 840 -0.25 -10.99 11.87
CA ILE A 840 -0.32 -12.15 12.75
C ILE A 840 0.17 -13.42 12.03
N ASP A 841 1.09 -14.15 12.67
CA ASP A 841 1.47 -15.49 12.21
C ASP A 841 0.31 -16.47 12.48
N ILE A 842 -0.45 -16.80 11.44
CA ILE A 842 -1.59 -17.71 11.53
C ILE A 842 -1.17 -19.12 11.96
N LYS A 843 0.04 -19.58 11.59
CA LYS A 843 0.45 -20.99 11.74
C LYS A 843 0.93 -21.32 13.15
N GLY A 844 1.49 -20.35 13.87
CA GLY A 844 1.95 -20.47 15.26
C GLY A 844 1.12 -19.63 16.22
N VAL A 845 1.33 -18.31 16.22
CA VAL A 845 0.70 -17.38 17.17
C VAL A 845 -0.84 -17.45 17.07
N GLY A 846 -1.37 -17.45 15.85
CA GLY A 846 -2.79 -17.56 15.55
C GLY A 846 -3.42 -18.82 16.11
N LYS A 847 -2.75 -19.97 16.05
CA LYS A 847 -3.26 -21.22 16.65
C LYS A 847 -3.41 -21.12 18.16
N LEU A 848 -2.47 -20.46 18.85
CA LEU A 848 -2.58 -20.23 20.28
C LEU A 848 -3.72 -19.28 20.61
N VAL A 849 -3.88 -18.20 19.83
CA VAL A 849 -5.00 -17.27 20.00
C VAL A 849 -6.34 -17.99 19.80
N GLU A 850 -6.46 -18.79 18.75
CA GLU A 850 -7.68 -19.55 18.44
C GLU A 850 -8.00 -20.57 19.54
N TYR A 851 -7.01 -21.37 19.96
CA TYR A 851 -7.17 -22.31 21.06
C TYR A 851 -7.61 -21.59 22.35
N ALA A 852 -6.90 -20.52 22.71
CA ALA A 852 -7.14 -19.82 23.97
C ALA A 852 -8.52 -19.14 23.97
N ALA A 853 -8.89 -18.47 22.89
CA ALA A 853 -10.18 -17.78 22.76
C ALA A 853 -11.35 -18.77 22.82
N LYS A 854 -11.24 -19.89 22.09
CA LYS A 854 -12.27 -20.94 22.07
C LYS A 854 -12.44 -21.56 23.47
N THR A 855 -11.35 -22.02 24.07
CA THR A 855 -11.39 -22.67 25.39
C THR A 855 -11.87 -21.70 26.48
N ALA A 856 -11.50 -20.42 26.43
CA ALA A 856 -12.01 -19.40 27.35
C ALA A 856 -13.54 -19.29 27.27
N LYS A 857 -14.11 -19.24 26.06
CA LYS A 857 -15.58 -19.17 25.87
C LYS A 857 -16.31 -20.47 26.22
N GLU A 858 -15.66 -21.62 26.07
CA GLU A 858 -16.22 -22.91 26.53
C GLU A 858 -16.34 -22.95 28.07
N VAL A 859 -15.36 -22.40 28.78
CA VAL A 859 -15.33 -22.36 30.24
C VAL A 859 -16.22 -21.25 30.81
N ASN A 860 -16.20 -20.07 30.20
CA ASN A 860 -17.00 -18.91 30.59
C ASN A 860 -17.66 -18.32 29.34
N PRO A 861 -18.91 -18.71 29.00
CA PRO A 861 -19.59 -18.24 27.79
C PRO A 861 -19.82 -16.72 27.73
N SER A 862 -19.81 -16.04 28.87
CA SER A 862 -19.94 -14.58 28.97
C SER A 862 -18.62 -13.81 28.91
N ILE A 863 -17.48 -14.51 28.86
CA ILE A 863 -16.17 -13.83 28.85
C ILE A 863 -16.00 -13.02 27.57
N GLU A 864 -15.59 -11.77 27.73
CA GLU A 864 -15.24 -10.91 26.62
C GLU A 864 -13.79 -11.18 26.19
N VAL A 865 -13.58 -11.37 24.88
CA VAL A 865 -12.26 -11.68 24.31
C VAL A 865 -11.82 -10.56 23.36
N GLY A 866 -10.71 -9.90 23.66
CA GLY A 866 -10.15 -8.82 22.85
C GLY A 866 -8.78 -9.14 22.27
N VAL A 867 -8.34 -8.34 21.30
CA VAL A 867 -6.93 -8.26 20.86
C VAL A 867 -6.48 -6.82 20.91
N CYS A 868 -5.27 -6.59 21.43
CA CYS A 868 -4.60 -5.29 21.41
C CYS A 868 -3.20 -5.40 20.82
N GLY A 869 -2.60 -4.26 20.49
CA GLY A 869 -1.30 -4.18 19.80
C GLY A 869 -1.42 -3.80 18.33
N GLU A 870 -0.35 -4.01 17.56
CA GLU A 870 -0.27 -3.60 16.15
C GLU A 870 -1.23 -4.39 15.26
N HIS A 871 -1.32 -5.71 15.51
CA HIS A 871 -2.21 -6.62 14.79
C HIS A 871 -3.70 -6.24 14.88
N GLY A 872 -4.10 -5.51 15.93
CA GLY A 872 -5.47 -5.01 16.07
C GLY A 872 -5.86 -3.95 15.04
N GLY A 873 -4.88 -3.35 14.36
CA GLY A 873 -5.05 -2.39 13.28
C GLY A 873 -4.51 -2.86 11.93
N ASP A 874 -4.13 -4.13 11.79
CA ASP A 874 -3.70 -4.73 10.51
C ASP A 874 -4.88 -5.45 9.83
N PRO A 875 -5.26 -5.10 8.58
CA PRO A 875 -6.42 -5.70 7.92
C PRO A 875 -6.39 -7.22 7.83
N LYS A 876 -5.23 -7.82 7.51
CA LYS A 876 -5.09 -9.27 7.38
C LYS A 876 -5.28 -9.97 8.72
N SER A 877 -4.73 -9.41 9.78
CA SER A 877 -4.91 -9.89 11.15
C SER A 877 -6.36 -9.75 11.60
N ILE A 878 -7.03 -8.64 11.29
CA ILE A 878 -8.46 -8.44 11.60
C ILE A 878 -9.33 -9.50 10.91
N TYR A 879 -9.03 -9.86 9.66
CA TYR A 879 -9.74 -10.93 8.96
C TYR A 879 -9.60 -12.26 9.71
N PHE A 880 -8.39 -12.59 10.17
CA PHE A 880 -8.15 -13.78 10.99
C PHE A 880 -8.91 -13.76 12.32
N PHE A 881 -8.96 -12.61 13.01
CA PHE A 881 -9.62 -12.45 14.29
C PHE A 881 -11.16 -12.43 14.21
N HIS A 882 -11.74 -12.20 13.02
CA HIS A 882 -13.17 -11.94 12.83
C HIS A 882 -14.12 -12.98 13.44
N ASN A 883 -13.76 -14.25 13.52
CA ASN A 883 -14.61 -15.30 14.12
C ASN A 883 -14.09 -15.80 15.48
N LYS A 884 -13.02 -15.20 16.02
CA LYS A 884 -12.28 -15.73 17.16
C LYS A 884 -12.39 -14.86 18.40
N VAL A 885 -12.54 -13.55 18.24
CA VAL A 885 -12.56 -12.57 19.34
C VAL A 885 -13.78 -11.65 19.24
N ASP A 886 -14.13 -10.93 20.29
CA ASP A 886 -15.26 -10.00 20.31
C ASP A 886 -14.91 -8.62 19.78
N TYR A 887 -13.68 -8.15 20.05
CA TYR A 887 -13.21 -6.86 19.55
C TYR A 887 -11.72 -6.86 19.21
N VAL A 888 -11.33 -5.92 18.36
CA VAL A 888 -9.94 -5.54 18.12
C VAL A 888 -9.70 -4.12 18.61
N SER A 889 -8.46 -3.84 19.03
CA SER A 889 -8.06 -2.53 19.53
C SER A 889 -6.86 -2.00 18.75
N ALA A 890 -7.05 -0.91 18.02
CA ALA A 890 -6.08 -0.31 17.10
C ALA A 890 -5.60 1.07 17.60
N SER A 891 -4.50 1.60 17.06
CA SER A 891 -4.12 3.00 17.34
C SER A 891 -5.22 3.97 16.84
N PRO A 892 -5.35 5.20 17.39
CA PRO A 892 -6.47 6.09 17.11
C PRO A 892 -6.70 6.34 15.62
N PHE A 893 -5.64 6.58 14.85
CA PHE A 893 -5.70 6.79 13.39
C PHE A 893 -5.99 5.52 12.58
N ARG A 894 -5.82 4.33 13.18
CA ARG A 894 -6.17 3.05 12.54
C ARG A 894 -7.60 2.61 12.86
N VAL A 895 -8.34 3.31 13.72
CA VAL A 895 -9.73 2.97 14.05
C VAL A 895 -10.64 2.94 12.81
N PRO A 896 -10.62 3.94 11.89
CA PRO A 896 -11.46 3.87 10.69
C PRO A 896 -11.09 2.70 9.77
N LEU A 897 -9.79 2.43 9.62
CA LEU A 897 -9.31 1.27 8.87
C LEU A 897 -9.80 -0.04 9.51
N ALA A 898 -9.73 -0.16 10.84
CA ALA A 898 -10.16 -1.36 11.54
C ALA A 898 -11.68 -1.57 11.42
N ARG A 899 -12.48 -0.49 11.45
CA ARG A 899 -13.93 -0.54 11.18
C ARG A 899 -14.23 -1.06 9.78
N LEU A 900 -13.57 -0.52 8.76
CA LEU A 900 -13.71 -0.99 7.37
C LEU A 900 -13.30 -2.46 7.24
N SER A 901 -12.13 -2.82 7.76
CA SER A 901 -11.58 -4.18 7.67
C SER A 901 -12.48 -5.19 8.39
N ALA A 902 -13.04 -4.83 9.55
CA ALA A 902 -13.98 -5.67 10.29
C ALA A 902 -15.29 -5.93 9.51
N ALA A 903 -15.77 -4.93 8.77
CA ALA A 903 -16.94 -5.09 7.90
C ALA A 903 -16.64 -5.94 6.67
N GLN A 904 -15.48 -5.71 6.04
CA GLN A 904 -14.99 -6.53 4.92
C GLN A 904 -14.85 -8.00 5.32
N ALA A 905 -14.28 -8.27 6.50
CA ALA A 905 -14.20 -9.62 7.06
C ALA A 905 -15.57 -10.27 7.19
N ALA A 906 -16.57 -9.52 7.68
CA ALA A 906 -17.95 -10.01 7.83
C ALA A 906 -18.61 -10.33 6.48
N ILE A 907 -18.31 -9.56 5.43
CA ILE A 907 -18.81 -9.82 4.07
C ILE A 907 -18.12 -11.05 3.47
N ILE A 908 -16.78 -11.11 3.53
CA ILE A 908 -15.99 -12.21 2.98
C ILE A 908 -16.37 -13.54 3.63
N ASN A 909 -16.48 -13.57 4.96
CA ASN A 909 -16.88 -14.77 5.71
C ASN A 909 -18.31 -15.24 5.34
N ARG A 910 -19.25 -14.32 5.06
CA ARG A 910 -20.59 -14.69 4.57
C ARG A 910 -20.56 -15.28 3.16
N GLN A 911 -19.68 -14.77 2.30
CA GLN A 911 -19.50 -15.29 0.94
C GLN A 911 -18.70 -16.60 0.91
N ASN A 912 -17.81 -16.81 1.88
CA ASN A 912 -16.93 -17.97 1.95
C ASN A 912 -16.69 -18.38 3.43
N PRO A 913 -17.56 -19.22 4.02
CA PRO A 913 -17.52 -19.57 5.45
C PRO A 913 -16.29 -20.35 5.91
N HIS A 914 -15.45 -20.79 4.96
CA HIS A 914 -14.21 -21.52 5.22
C HIS A 914 -12.95 -20.63 5.18
N TYR A 915 -13.12 -19.31 5.00
CA TYR A 915 -12.03 -18.34 4.88
C TYR A 915 -11.58 -17.76 6.23
#